data_AF-A0A842JFQ8-F1
#
_entry.id   AF-A0A842JFQ8-F1
#
_cell.length_a   1.000
_cell.length_b   1.000
_cell.length_c   1.000
_cell.angle_alpha   90.00
_cell.angle_beta   90.00
_cell.angle_gamma   90.00
#
_symmetry.space_group_name_H-M   'P 1'
#
loop_
_entity.id
_entity.type
_entity.pdbx_description
1 polymer ?
#
loop_
_entity_poly.entity_id
_entity_poly.type
_entity_poly.pdbx_seq_one_letter_code
_entity_poly.pdbx_strand_id
1 'polypeptide(L)'
;MEKRAGAKAAGRMGRILAAAALAAALVPATALAQEEPEASTPPPSQNDLSLPDAQAGTDQVAPASNDVPTAVATVDLTNYATFEAAADDQTTEPRSRYASLTVTGKTTGGEWTQADGAYLKGNFTGVTDLDLDGFAGTFGAKAFYSCGSLAKVRLPGGAAISEWMFYYCGNLKTLACETVPEDGTVDLTGANPSFGKSAFYLSGVEKALLPKGAGIPENMFVNCYNLKTLACGTVPEDGVIDLTGADLSFGDDAFNGSGVERVRLPEGAEVSRTMFQSCHGLKTLACGTAEEAPFVEGVVDLTGARSFEYGAFYSSGVERVRLPEGAEVSESMFSNCDKLRALACGTAGLEDGTADLTGANPSFGRSAFACDQNSPNAVERVRLPEGAEVSARMFEYCKNLKTLACGMAEEVPFEEGVVDLTGAGSFGGFAFRFTIPKKVRLPADKAVPGGMFVSCLSLRTLAFVGAEGGTAPAVEPDAFADTRNEPNCTLYYPKGATGYGKDEISFFLSNWTRSEYEGLEIGSQPESRAVFAGQDASFSVSGVAGSPEEFGYRWQAQGAAGAWEDLADGNGYSGTGTKTLSIAKAAPALDGARYRCVVSNDVQTVPSAAAALAVKGAPVASGLSPASGTTLGGTKVTLTGSGFEGATSIEVGGKSVDFAVASDTEITFVTPAGDPGKADVVVRNPAGASEPLSFAYLAPAPAPAGGGSSLASTGDASAAAPLAGLALASGAAAAAAACGARRRRDR
;
A
#
# COMPACT_ATOMS: atom_id res chain seq x y z
N MET A 1 62.28 -27.95 33.22
CA MET A 1 63.04 -27.52 32.04
C MET A 1 62.23 -26.39 31.44
N GLU A 2 62.42 -25.16 31.94
CA GLU A 2 63.27 -24.12 31.35
C GLU A 2 62.74 -23.63 29.98
N LYS A 3 62.43 -22.34 29.77
CA LYS A 3 62.45 -21.16 30.66
C LYS A 3 61.58 -20.04 30.04
N ARG A 4 60.86 -19.27 30.89
CA ARG A 4 60.54 -17.81 30.85
C ARG A 4 60.49 -17.07 29.48
N ALA A 5 59.69 -16.04 29.21
CA ALA A 5 58.59 -15.26 29.83
C ALA A 5 58.13 -14.28 28.70
N GLY A 6 57.04 -13.51 28.68
CA GLY A 6 56.08 -13.06 29.68
C GLY A 6 55.76 -11.56 29.46
N ALA A 7 54.47 -11.25 29.26
CA ALA A 7 53.79 -9.97 29.51
C ALA A 7 53.82 -8.77 28.52
N LYS A 8 52.59 -8.31 28.22
CA LYS A 8 52.05 -6.92 28.21
C LYS A 8 52.46 -5.88 27.13
N ALA A 9 51.51 -5.68 26.21
CA ALA A 9 50.64 -4.50 26.11
C ALA A 9 51.22 -3.06 26.17
N ALA A 10 51.07 -2.33 25.06
CA ALA A 10 50.59 -0.95 24.99
C ALA A 10 50.13 -0.66 23.55
N GLY A 11 49.13 0.21 23.32
CA GLY A 11 48.65 0.52 21.97
C GLY A 11 48.50 2.02 21.71
N ARG A 12 48.46 2.41 20.44
CA ARG A 12 47.69 3.55 19.91
C ARG A 12 47.80 3.65 18.38
N MET A 13 46.67 4.04 17.76
CA MET A 13 46.49 4.85 16.55
C MET A 13 47.48 4.72 15.36
N GLY A 14 46.94 4.41 14.17
CA GLY A 14 47.57 4.71 12.90
C GLY A 14 46.89 4.01 11.71
N ARG A 15 46.04 4.73 10.97
CA ARG A 15 45.61 4.30 9.61
C ARG A 15 46.81 4.41 8.65
N ILE A 16 46.90 3.54 7.64
CA ILE A 16 47.06 3.89 6.20
C ILE A 16 47.17 2.62 5.33
N LEU A 17 46.74 2.78 4.07
CA LEU A 17 46.48 1.86 2.97
C LEU A 17 47.47 0.71 2.63
N ALA A 18 46.89 -0.23 1.88
CA ALA A 18 47.45 -1.03 0.77
C ALA A 18 48.45 -2.15 1.07
N ALA A 19 48.04 -3.39 0.78
CA ALA A 19 48.40 -4.10 -0.47
C ALA A 19 47.69 -5.46 -0.56
N ALA A 20 47.30 -5.87 -1.76
CA ALA A 20 46.83 -7.24 -2.05
C ALA A 20 48.00 -8.15 -2.43
N ALA A 21 47.90 -9.46 -2.16
CA ALA A 21 48.28 -10.55 -3.09
C ALA A 21 48.30 -11.95 -2.44
N LEU A 22 47.79 -12.95 -3.22
CA LEU A 22 48.18 -14.38 -3.25
C LEU A 22 48.00 -15.24 -1.98
N ALA A 23 47.79 -16.56 -2.05
CA ALA A 23 47.62 -17.54 -3.15
C ALA A 23 46.67 -18.65 -2.63
N ALA A 24 45.67 -19.15 -3.37
CA ALA A 24 45.72 -19.98 -4.57
C ALA A 24 46.35 -21.39 -4.37
N ALA A 25 45.51 -22.42 -4.44
CA ALA A 25 45.86 -23.80 -4.82
C ALA A 25 44.61 -24.44 -5.47
N LEU A 26 44.50 -24.55 -6.80
CA LEU A 26 45.21 -25.43 -7.76
C LEU A 26 44.65 -26.86 -7.82
N VAL A 27 44.10 -27.22 -8.99
CA VAL A 27 44.24 -28.49 -9.78
C VAL A 27 43.20 -28.47 -10.93
N PRO A 28 43.49 -28.97 -12.15
CA PRO A 28 43.39 -28.09 -13.34
C PRO A 28 42.65 -28.65 -14.58
N ALA A 29 42.54 -27.80 -15.62
CA ALA A 29 42.45 -28.10 -17.07
C ALA A 29 41.24 -28.93 -17.59
N THR A 30 40.61 -28.65 -18.74
CA THR A 30 41.09 -27.95 -19.95
C THR A 30 39.93 -27.43 -20.82
N ALA A 31 40.14 -26.29 -21.47
CA ALA A 31 39.57 -25.87 -22.77
C ALA A 31 38.05 -25.89 -23.04
N LEU A 32 37.45 -24.70 -23.10
CA LEU A 32 36.84 -24.12 -24.32
C LEU A 32 36.75 -22.60 -24.12
N ALA A 33 37.14 -21.80 -25.13
CA ALA A 33 37.21 -20.35 -25.00
C ALA A 33 35.93 -19.67 -25.51
N GLN A 34 35.31 -18.85 -24.65
CA GLN A 34 34.46 -17.74 -25.04
C GLN A 34 35.12 -16.46 -24.51
N GLU A 35 35.08 -15.37 -25.29
CA GLU A 35 35.53 -14.06 -24.84
C GLU A 35 34.44 -13.43 -23.95
N GLU A 36 34.75 -13.18 -22.68
CA GLU A 36 33.96 -12.30 -21.82
C GLU A 36 34.38 -10.84 -22.03
N PRO A 37 33.44 -9.88 -21.96
CA PRO A 37 33.76 -8.45 -22.05
C PRO A 37 34.39 -7.91 -20.76
N GLU A 38 35.29 -6.93 -20.89
CA GLU A 38 36.01 -6.35 -19.75
C GLU A 38 35.12 -5.56 -18.78
N ALA A 39 35.46 -5.64 -17.49
CA ALA A 39 34.75 -4.97 -16.41
C ALA A 39 34.95 -3.43 -16.43
N SER A 40 33.86 -2.67 -16.34
CA SER A 40 33.91 -1.21 -16.17
C SER A 40 33.97 -0.79 -14.69
N THR A 41 34.65 0.33 -14.44
CA THR A 41 34.94 0.85 -13.09
C THR A 41 33.79 1.64 -12.46
N PRO A 42 33.72 1.75 -11.11
CA PRO A 42 32.60 2.41 -10.42
C PRO A 42 32.52 3.92 -10.68
N PRO A 43 31.33 4.54 -10.53
CA PRO A 43 31.10 5.95 -10.82
C PRO A 43 31.71 6.90 -9.77
N PRO A 44 32.05 8.14 -10.14
CA PRO A 44 32.50 9.16 -9.21
C PRO A 44 31.33 9.71 -8.35
N SER A 45 31.64 10.08 -7.12
CA SER A 45 30.69 10.64 -6.15
C SER A 45 30.21 12.05 -6.52
N GLN A 46 28.91 12.31 -6.38
CA GLN A 46 28.35 13.66 -6.46
C GLN A 46 28.86 14.56 -5.32
N ASN A 47 29.67 15.55 -5.65
CA ASN A 47 29.63 16.90 -5.07
C ASN A 47 30.50 17.84 -5.91
N ASP A 48 30.00 19.06 -6.12
CA ASP A 48 30.57 20.13 -6.96
C ASP A 48 30.55 19.88 -8.49
N LEU A 49 29.38 20.16 -9.09
CA LEU A 49 29.26 20.48 -10.52
C LEU A 49 28.90 21.97 -10.67
N SER A 50 29.87 22.82 -10.32
CA SER A 50 29.99 24.11 -10.98
C SER A 50 30.17 23.89 -12.49
N LEU A 51 29.39 24.59 -13.33
CA LEU A 51 29.46 24.51 -14.79
C LEU A 51 30.92 24.68 -15.26
N PRO A 52 31.49 23.78 -16.08
CA PRO A 52 32.87 23.92 -16.53
C PRO A 52 33.00 25.07 -17.53
N ASP A 53 33.70 26.13 -17.12
CA ASP A 53 34.11 27.22 -18.00
C ASP A 53 34.87 26.69 -19.22
N ALA A 54 34.48 27.15 -20.41
CA ALA A 54 35.14 26.80 -21.66
C ALA A 54 36.55 27.43 -21.72
N GLN A 55 37.59 26.64 -21.43
CA GLN A 55 38.97 27.08 -21.69
C GLN A 55 39.26 27.06 -23.19
N ALA A 56 39.40 28.26 -23.77
CA ALA A 56 39.76 28.45 -25.16
C ALA A 56 41.21 27.99 -25.45
N GLY A 57 41.36 26.96 -26.28
CA GLY A 57 42.62 26.67 -26.97
C GLY A 57 42.83 27.69 -28.10
N THR A 58 44.00 28.32 -28.13
CA THR A 58 44.31 29.36 -29.12
C THR A 58 44.80 28.74 -30.44
N ASP A 59 43.92 28.67 -31.43
CA ASP A 59 44.30 28.70 -32.85
C ASP A 59 43.54 29.83 -33.56
N GLN A 60 44.15 30.41 -34.60
CA GLN A 60 43.68 31.67 -35.17
C GLN A 60 42.38 31.51 -35.98
N VAL A 61 41.25 31.82 -35.35
CA VAL A 61 39.96 31.96 -36.04
C VAL A 61 39.83 33.39 -36.57
N ALA A 62 39.49 33.52 -37.87
CA ALA A 62 39.11 34.79 -38.48
C ALA A 62 37.88 35.39 -37.75
N PRO A 63 37.68 36.72 -37.71
CA PRO A 63 36.67 37.33 -36.86
C PRO A 63 35.27 36.80 -37.18
N ALA A 64 34.61 36.18 -36.19
CA ALA A 64 33.23 35.76 -36.29
C ALA A 64 32.35 36.99 -36.57
N SER A 65 31.67 36.98 -37.72
CA SER A 65 30.60 37.95 -37.98
C SER A 65 29.45 37.70 -37.02
N ASN A 66 28.97 38.73 -36.34
CA ASN A 66 27.76 38.70 -35.49
C ASN A 66 26.44 38.51 -36.30
N ASP A 67 26.52 37.95 -37.50
CA ASP A 67 25.36 37.64 -38.33
C ASP A 67 24.75 36.33 -37.83
N VAL A 68 23.49 36.40 -37.40
CA VAL A 68 22.68 35.22 -37.06
C VAL A 68 22.58 34.31 -38.30
N PRO A 69 22.80 32.99 -38.18
CA PRO A 69 22.59 32.06 -39.28
C PRO A 69 21.18 32.24 -39.87
N THR A 70 21.12 32.42 -41.18
CA THR A 70 19.89 32.77 -41.91
C THR A 70 19.86 32.20 -43.33
N ALA A 71 20.98 31.69 -43.84
CA ALA A 71 21.02 31.08 -45.15
C ALA A 71 20.32 29.72 -45.15
N VAL A 72 19.84 29.31 -46.33
CA VAL A 72 19.21 28.01 -46.58
C VAL A 72 19.91 27.39 -47.78
N ALA A 73 20.19 26.09 -47.73
CA ALA A 73 20.78 25.34 -48.83
C ALA A 73 20.03 24.04 -49.13
N THR A 74 20.14 23.57 -50.36
CA THR A 74 19.76 22.20 -50.76
C THR A 74 21.00 21.49 -51.29
N VAL A 75 21.24 20.26 -50.82
CA VAL A 75 22.34 19.40 -51.28
C VAL A 75 21.75 18.12 -51.85
N ASP A 76 21.91 17.90 -53.16
CA ASP A 76 21.55 16.64 -53.81
C ASP A 76 22.75 15.69 -53.79
N LEU A 77 22.58 14.53 -53.17
CA LEU A 77 23.62 13.50 -53.06
C LEU A 77 23.78 12.68 -54.36
N THR A 78 22.88 12.86 -55.34
CA THR A 78 22.90 12.11 -56.60
C THR A 78 24.20 12.32 -57.36
N ASN A 79 24.89 11.21 -57.68
CA ASN A 79 26.23 11.13 -58.28
C ASN A 79 27.42 11.40 -57.34
N TYR A 80 27.22 11.63 -56.04
CA TYR A 80 28.30 11.80 -55.07
C TYR A 80 28.55 10.55 -54.24
N ALA A 81 29.80 10.33 -53.85
CA ALA A 81 30.19 9.18 -53.02
C ALA A 81 29.94 9.40 -51.52
N THR A 82 29.99 10.65 -51.06
CA THR A 82 29.84 11.06 -49.64
C THR A 82 29.03 12.35 -49.54
N PHE A 83 28.42 12.62 -48.37
CA PHE A 83 27.77 13.91 -48.12
C PHE A 83 28.76 15.08 -48.17
N GLU A 84 29.99 14.88 -47.64
CA GLU A 84 31.09 15.85 -47.71
C GLU A 84 31.35 16.34 -49.14
N ALA A 85 31.52 15.44 -50.10
CA ALA A 85 31.79 15.81 -51.49
C ALA A 85 30.64 16.58 -52.16
N ALA A 86 29.38 16.26 -51.82
CA ALA A 86 28.21 17.00 -52.30
C ALA A 86 28.11 18.40 -51.67
N ALA A 87 28.39 18.50 -50.36
CA ALA A 87 28.40 19.75 -49.62
C ALA A 87 29.56 20.68 -50.04
N ASP A 88 30.72 20.14 -50.40
CA ASP A 88 31.86 20.90 -50.94
C ASP A 88 31.61 21.49 -52.33
N ASP A 89 30.84 20.81 -53.19
CA ASP A 89 30.52 21.31 -54.53
C ASP A 89 29.32 22.27 -54.56
N GLN A 90 28.31 22.06 -53.69
CA GLN A 90 26.99 22.71 -53.81
C GLN A 90 26.73 23.88 -52.84
N THR A 91 27.58 24.11 -51.82
CA THR A 91 27.38 25.21 -50.85
C THR A 91 28.26 26.42 -51.14
N THR A 92 27.66 27.61 -51.25
CA THR A 92 28.35 28.85 -51.69
C THR A 92 28.67 29.84 -50.56
N GLU A 93 27.84 29.90 -49.52
CA GLU A 93 28.09 30.65 -48.29
C GLU A 93 28.96 29.85 -47.30
N PRO A 94 29.72 30.52 -46.40
CA PRO A 94 30.38 29.86 -45.27
C PRO A 94 29.39 29.00 -44.47
N ARG A 95 29.75 27.73 -44.20
CA ARG A 95 28.81 26.74 -43.67
C ARG A 95 28.15 27.07 -42.33
N SER A 96 28.81 27.89 -41.52
CA SER A 96 28.26 28.44 -40.28
C SER A 96 27.10 29.43 -40.46
N ARG A 97 26.85 29.94 -41.68
CA ARG A 97 25.74 30.87 -41.99
C ARG A 97 24.42 30.17 -42.33
N TYR A 98 24.42 28.88 -42.64
CA TYR A 98 23.18 28.15 -42.90
C TYR A 98 22.46 27.87 -41.58
N ALA A 99 21.20 28.29 -41.50
CA ALA A 99 20.27 27.89 -40.44
C ALA A 99 19.49 26.62 -40.81
N SER A 100 19.22 26.44 -42.11
CA SER A 100 18.49 25.29 -42.62
C SER A 100 19.19 24.63 -43.80
N LEU A 101 19.09 23.30 -43.85
CA LEU A 101 19.66 22.46 -44.88
C LEU A 101 18.63 21.42 -45.33
N THR A 102 18.36 21.33 -46.63
CA THR A 102 17.62 20.23 -47.24
C THR A 102 18.62 19.28 -47.90
N VAL A 103 18.49 17.98 -47.69
CA VAL A 103 19.33 16.97 -48.36
C VAL A 103 18.46 15.96 -49.10
N THR A 104 18.78 15.70 -50.37
CA THR A 104 17.98 14.87 -51.27
C THR A 104 18.83 13.82 -51.99
N GLY A 105 18.17 12.86 -52.65
CA GLY A 105 18.85 11.78 -53.37
C GLY A 105 19.52 10.81 -52.40
N LYS A 106 20.61 10.18 -52.84
CA LYS A 106 21.46 9.35 -51.96
C LYS A 106 22.87 9.22 -52.51
N THR A 107 23.83 8.99 -51.62
CA THR A 107 25.21 8.65 -52.00
C THR A 107 25.27 7.28 -52.69
N THR A 108 26.39 6.98 -53.36
CA THR A 108 26.64 5.64 -53.93
C THR A 108 26.55 4.51 -52.89
N GLY A 109 26.85 4.79 -51.61
CA GLY A 109 26.69 3.84 -50.52
C GLY A 109 25.23 3.63 -50.08
N GLY A 110 24.35 4.61 -50.31
CA GLY A 110 22.91 4.51 -50.04
C GLY A 110 22.52 4.57 -48.57
N GLU A 111 23.44 4.84 -47.66
CA GLU A 111 23.25 4.94 -46.21
C GLU A 111 23.80 6.27 -45.70
N TRP A 112 23.08 6.91 -44.77
CA TRP A 112 23.56 8.03 -43.98
C TRP A 112 24.29 7.49 -42.74
N THR A 113 25.59 7.73 -42.66
CA THR A 113 26.47 7.13 -41.66
C THR A 113 26.77 8.08 -40.50
N GLN A 114 27.42 7.56 -39.45
CA GLN A 114 28.00 8.39 -38.38
C GLN A 114 28.99 9.42 -38.93
N ALA A 115 29.69 9.14 -40.04
CA ALA A 115 30.64 10.08 -40.64
C ALA A 115 29.92 11.28 -41.27
N ASP A 116 28.81 11.06 -41.96
CA ASP A 116 27.99 12.13 -42.55
C ASP A 116 27.39 13.03 -41.44
N GLY A 117 26.90 12.44 -40.36
CA GLY A 117 26.45 13.18 -39.16
C GLY A 117 27.57 13.96 -38.45
N ALA A 118 28.76 13.37 -38.32
CA ALA A 118 29.92 14.06 -37.76
C ALA A 118 30.38 15.23 -38.63
N TYR A 119 30.36 15.07 -39.95
CA TYR A 119 30.66 16.14 -40.90
C TYR A 119 29.62 17.28 -40.82
N LEU A 120 28.32 16.94 -40.78
CA LEU A 120 27.23 17.90 -40.59
C LEU A 120 27.47 18.73 -39.32
N LYS A 121 27.64 18.06 -38.18
CA LYS A 121 27.90 18.69 -36.87
C LYS A 121 29.16 19.57 -36.87
N GLY A 122 30.24 19.12 -37.49
CA GLY A 122 31.54 19.80 -37.47
C GLY A 122 31.59 21.04 -38.36
N ASN A 123 30.84 21.05 -39.46
CA ASN A 123 30.94 22.09 -40.50
C ASN A 123 29.72 23.01 -40.56
N PHE A 124 28.51 22.47 -40.40
CA PHE A 124 27.25 23.20 -40.46
C PHE A 124 26.76 23.60 -39.06
N THR A 125 27.64 24.23 -38.29
CA THR A 125 27.41 24.54 -36.86
C THR A 125 26.24 25.48 -36.58
N GLY A 126 25.77 26.22 -37.60
CA GLY A 126 24.59 27.07 -37.53
C GLY A 126 23.26 26.36 -37.83
N VAL A 127 23.28 25.11 -38.35
CA VAL A 127 22.07 24.43 -38.81
C VAL A 127 21.26 23.91 -37.61
N THR A 128 20.03 24.41 -37.52
CA THR A 128 18.98 24.02 -36.59
C THR A 128 17.89 23.20 -37.26
N ASP A 129 17.66 23.40 -38.57
CA ASP A 129 16.54 22.84 -39.32
C ASP A 129 17.03 21.97 -40.50
N LEU A 130 16.95 20.65 -40.35
CA LEU A 130 17.39 19.67 -41.34
C LEU A 130 16.20 18.95 -42.00
N ASP A 131 16.06 19.05 -43.32
CA ASP A 131 15.03 18.33 -44.09
C ASP A 131 15.66 17.21 -44.93
N LEU A 132 15.31 15.96 -44.65
CA LEU A 132 15.74 14.75 -45.35
C LEU A 132 14.56 14.03 -46.03
N ASP A 133 13.38 14.64 -46.19
CA ASP A 133 12.20 14.00 -46.82
C ASP A 133 12.50 13.44 -48.22
N GLY A 134 13.39 14.12 -48.97
CA GLY A 134 13.88 13.69 -50.28
C GLY A 134 15.07 12.73 -50.27
N PHE A 135 15.52 12.26 -49.09
CA PHE A 135 16.62 11.30 -48.97
C PHE A 135 16.16 9.87 -49.28
N ALA A 136 16.79 9.23 -50.26
CA ALA A 136 16.39 7.93 -50.80
C ALA A 136 17.21 6.74 -50.25
N GLY A 137 17.90 6.94 -49.11
CA GLY A 137 18.76 5.96 -48.46
C GLY A 137 18.23 5.44 -47.11
N THR A 138 19.07 4.69 -46.40
CA THR A 138 18.82 4.23 -45.03
C THR A 138 19.63 5.03 -44.01
N PHE A 139 19.30 4.94 -42.72
CA PHE A 139 20.07 5.56 -41.64
C PHE A 139 20.82 4.49 -40.85
N GLY A 140 22.15 4.61 -40.81
CA GLY A 140 23.00 3.74 -40.00
C GLY A 140 22.95 4.11 -38.51
N ALA A 141 23.47 3.23 -37.66
CA ALA A 141 23.64 3.55 -36.23
C ALA A 141 24.45 4.85 -36.06
N LYS A 142 24.10 5.67 -35.06
CA LYS A 142 24.76 6.95 -34.75
C LYS A 142 24.65 8.03 -35.85
N ALA A 143 23.69 7.93 -36.78
CA ALA A 143 23.52 8.86 -37.92
C ALA A 143 23.49 10.37 -37.55
N PHE A 144 22.93 10.75 -36.40
CA PHE A 144 22.91 12.13 -35.88
C PHE A 144 23.53 12.24 -34.47
N TYR A 145 24.46 11.34 -34.15
CA TYR A 145 25.04 11.23 -32.81
C TYR A 145 25.67 12.54 -32.30
N SER A 146 25.17 13.04 -31.18
CA SER A 146 25.56 14.29 -30.53
C SER A 146 25.40 15.53 -31.40
N CYS A 147 24.46 15.56 -32.35
CA CYS A 147 24.15 16.72 -33.20
C CYS A 147 23.35 17.79 -32.43
N GLY A 148 23.94 18.33 -31.37
CA GLY A 148 23.27 19.24 -30.42
C GLY A 148 22.82 20.60 -30.97
N SER A 149 23.12 20.97 -32.22
CA SER A 149 22.55 22.16 -32.87
C SER A 149 21.16 21.90 -33.46
N LEU A 150 20.84 20.66 -33.83
CA LEU A 150 19.58 20.31 -34.49
C LEU A 150 18.42 20.49 -33.52
N ALA A 151 17.44 21.30 -33.95
CA ALA A 151 16.20 21.57 -33.24
C ALA A 151 14.99 20.97 -33.96
N LYS A 152 15.03 20.97 -35.31
CA LYS A 152 14.00 20.45 -36.20
C LYS A 152 14.63 19.51 -37.22
N VAL A 153 14.09 18.30 -37.33
CA VAL A 153 14.50 17.29 -38.32
C VAL A 153 13.27 16.74 -39.04
N ARG A 154 13.33 16.61 -40.36
CA ARG A 154 12.36 15.86 -41.15
C ARG A 154 13.05 14.67 -41.79
N LEU A 155 12.49 13.48 -41.64
CA LEU A 155 12.96 12.22 -42.22
C LEU A 155 11.99 11.74 -43.31
N PRO A 156 12.41 10.82 -44.19
CA PRO A 156 11.50 10.13 -45.11
C PRO A 156 10.43 9.30 -44.38
N GLY A 157 9.27 9.14 -45.01
CA GLY A 157 8.24 8.19 -44.58
C GLY A 157 8.76 6.75 -44.53
N GLY A 158 8.44 6.04 -43.45
CA GLY A 158 8.92 4.68 -43.19
C GLY A 158 10.38 4.58 -42.72
N ALA A 159 11.04 5.70 -42.40
CA ALA A 159 12.42 5.69 -41.89
C ALA A 159 12.56 4.80 -40.64
N ALA A 160 13.63 4.00 -40.61
CA ALA A 160 14.02 3.24 -39.43
C ALA A 160 14.86 4.12 -38.51
N ILE A 161 14.41 4.28 -37.27
CA ILE A 161 15.17 5.00 -36.25
C ILE A 161 16.21 4.04 -35.66
N SER A 162 17.47 4.21 -36.08
CA SER A 162 18.56 3.29 -35.76
C SER A 162 19.11 3.44 -34.33
N GLU A 163 19.98 2.52 -33.94
CA GLU A 163 20.64 2.54 -32.63
C GLU A 163 21.45 3.85 -32.45
N TRP A 164 21.30 4.48 -31.28
CA TRP A 164 21.92 5.77 -30.92
C TRP A 164 21.70 6.92 -31.93
N MET A 165 20.64 6.87 -32.76
CA MET A 165 20.46 7.81 -33.88
C MET A 165 20.50 9.29 -33.47
N PHE A 166 19.75 9.68 -32.43
CA PHE A 166 19.65 11.04 -31.89
C PHE A 166 20.23 11.16 -30.46
N TYR A 167 21.16 10.28 -30.11
CA TYR A 167 21.87 10.27 -28.82
C TYR A 167 22.55 11.62 -28.55
N TYR A 168 22.40 12.21 -27.36
CA TYR A 168 22.87 13.56 -26.99
C TYR A 168 22.38 14.72 -27.90
N CYS A 169 21.22 14.59 -28.55
CA CYS A 169 20.62 15.70 -29.31
C CYS A 169 19.75 16.61 -28.40
N GLY A 170 20.41 17.31 -27.47
CA GLY A 170 19.74 18.08 -26.39
C GLY A 170 18.85 19.24 -26.82
N ASN A 171 18.97 19.75 -28.05
CA ASN A 171 18.09 20.79 -28.60
C ASN A 171 16.98 20.24 -29.51
N LEU A 172 16.97 18.93 -29.81
CA LEU A 172 15.99 18.31 -30.70
C LEU A 172 14.61 18.37 -30.06
N LYS A 173 13.72 19.17 -30.64
CA LYS A 173 12.31 19.30 -30.22
C LYS A 173 11.38 18.71 -31.26
N THR A 174 11.59 19.05 -32.52
CA THR A 174 10.71 18.64 -33.62
C THR A 174 11.39 17.59 -34.48
N LEU A 175 10.73 16.46 -34.68
CA LEU A 175 11.19 15.39 -35.56
C LEU A 175 9.96 14.78 -36.24
N ALA A 176 9.95 14.64 -37.56
CA ALA A 176 8.80 14.05 -38.26
C ALA A 176 9.19 13.19 -39.46
N CYS A 177 8.47 12.10 -39.71
CA CYS A 177 8.65 11.26 -40.91
C CYS A 177 7.74 11.64 -42.09
N GLU A 178 6.80 12.57 -41.90
CA GLU A 178 5.92 13.06 -42.98
C GLU A 178 5.72 14.58 -42.87
N THR A 179 4.57 15.04 -42.35
CA THR A 179 4.29 16.47 -42.14
C THR A 179 4.92 16.93 -40.84
N VAL A 180 5.70 18.02 -40.86
CA VAL A 180 6.37 18.50 -39.65
C VAL A 180 5.40 19.30 -38.77
N PRO A 181 5.20 18.94 -37.49
CA PRO A 181 4.32 19.68 -36.59
C PRO A 181 4.80 21.11 -36.34
N GLU A 182 3.87 22.07 -36.27
CA GLU A 182 4.15 23.45 -35.86
C GLU A 182 4.22 23.61 -34.33
N ASP A 183 3.68 22.66 -33.57
CA ASP A 183 3.63 22.69 -32.09
C ASP A 183 4.90 22.19 -31.41
N GLY A 184 5.92 21.80 -32.18
CA GLY A 184 7.19 21.30 -31.67
C GLY A 184 7.18 19.81 -31.29
N THR A 185 6.20 19.03 -31.72
CA THR A 185 6.13 17.57 -31.47
C THR A 185 7.18 16.76 -32.25
N VAL A 186 7.66 15.66 -31.65
CA VAL A 186 8.30 14.53 -32.34
C VAL A 186 7.23 13.56 -32.83
N ASP A 187 6.86 13.63 -34.10
CA ASP A 187 5.86 12.74 -34.73
C ASP A 187 6.52 11.62 -35.55
N LEU A 188 6.65 10.46 -34.93
CA LEU A 188 7.20 9.25 -35.53
C LEU A 188 6.10 8.27 -35.95
N THR A 189 4.83 8.69 -36.04
CA THR A 189 3.73 7.79 -36.44
C THR A 189 3.89 7.21 -37.85
N GLY A 190 4.59 7.94 -38.75
CA GLY A 190 5.01 7.48 -40.07
C GLY A 190 6.36 6.74 -40.10
N ALA A 191 7.03 6.48 -38.97
CA ALA A 191 8.29 5.75 -38.89
C ALA A 191 8.09 4.23 -38.86
N ASN A 192 9.17 3.47 -38.99
CA ASN A 192 9.17 2.04 -38.69
C ASN A 192 8.91 1.82 -37.17
N PRO A 193 7.94 0.96 -36.75
CA PRO A 193 7.64 0.72 -35.33
C PRO A 193 8.75 -0.03 -34.56
N SER A 194 9.77 -0.54 -35.25
CA SER A 194 10.96 -1.13 -34.63
C SER A 194 12.04 -0.06 -34.44
N PHE A 195 12.18 0.42 -33.20
CA PHE A 195 13.18 1.42 -32.81
C PHE A 195 14.49 0.76 -32.37
N GLY A 196 15.62 1.41 -32.66
CA GLY A 196 16.93 1.03 -32.14
C GLY A 196 17.13 1.45 -30.67
N LYS A 197 18.01 0.73 -29.96
CA LYS A 197 18.36 1.04 -28.56
C LYS A 197 18.93 2.46 -28.43
N SER A 198 18.65 3.08 -27.28
CA SER A 198 19.18 4.41 -26.92
C SER A 198 18.93 5.53 -27.96
N ALA A 199 17.92 5.40 -28.83
CA ALA A 199 17.72 6.30 -29.96
C ALA A 199 17.61 7.79 -29.56
N PHE A 200 17.02 8.09 -28.40
CA PHE A 200 16.75 9.44 -27.91
C PHE A 200 17.44 9.75 -26.57
N TYR A 201 18.43 8.96 -26.15
CA TYR A 201 19.17 9.16 -24.90
C TYR A 201 19.68 10.60 -24.74
N LEU A 202 19.32 11.25 -23.63
CA LEU A 202 19.64 12.65 -23.29
C LEU A 202 19.40 13.59 -24.49
N SER A 203 18.22 13.47 -25.09
CA SER A 203 17.72 14.36 -26.12
C SER A 203 16.81 15.45 -25.55
N GLY A 204 16.53 16.47 -26.36
CA GLY A 204 15.67 17.61 -25.99
C GLY A 204 14.17 17.32 -26.01
N VAL A 205 13.76 16.07 -26.29
CA VAL A 205 12.37 15.71 -26.61
C VAL A 205 11.42 15.98 -25.44
N GLU A 206 10.37 16.75 -25.71
CA GLU A 206 9.32 17.10 -24.73
C GLU A 206 8.00 16.36 -24.97
N LYS A 207 7.63 16.20 -26.24
CA LYS A 207 6.40 15.54 -26.71
C LYS A 207 6.72 14.60 -27.89
N ALA A 208 6.33 13.34 -27.79
CA ALA A 208 6.55 12.33 -28.83
C ALA A 208 5.29 11.52 -29.16
N LEU A 209 5.10 11.20 -30.43
CA LEU A 209 4.04 10.32 -30.94
C LEU A 209 4.68 9.15 -31.66
N LEU A 210 4.35 7.93 -31.25
CA LEU A 210 4.88 6.69 -31.80
C LEU A 210 3.78 5.91 -32.53
N PRO A 211 4.12 5.07 -33.51
CA PRO A 211 3.13 4.24 -34.21
C PRO A 211 2.50 3.22 -33.24
N LYS A 212 1.29 2.76 -33.56
CA LYS A 212 0.64 1.70 -32.78
C LYS A 212 1.44 0.40 -32.87
N GLY A 213 1.66 -0.25 -31.73
CA GLY A 213 2.52 -1.44 -31.62
C GLY A 213 4.02 -1.11 -31.71
N ALA A 214 4.42 0.14 -31.45
CA ALA A 214 5.81 0.50 -31.25
C ALA A 214 6.41 -0.30 -30.07
N GLY A 215 7.56 -0.93 -30.31
CA GLY A 215 8.40 -1.43 -29.22
C GLY A 215 9.18 -0.29 -28.58
N ILE A 216 9.30 -0.27 -27.25
CA ILE A 216 10.15 0.69 -26.53
C ILE A 216 11.44 -0.04 -26.13
N PRO A 217 12.50 -0.01 -26.96
CA PRO A 217 13.74 -0.72 -26.70
C PRO A 217 14.51 -0.17 -25.50
N GLU A 218 15.52 -0.93 -25.11
CA GLU A 218 16.46 -0.60 -24.06
C GLU A 218 17.01 0.83 -24.17
N ASN A 219 17.10 1.51 -23.03
CA ASN A 219 17.70 2.85 -22.90
C ASN A 219 17.06 3.97 -23.78
N MET A 220 15.89 3.77 -24.41
CA MET A 220 15.38 4.64 -25.47
C MET A 220 15.28 6.13 -25.10
N PHE A 221 14.69 6.45 -23.93
CA PHE A 221 14.42 7.81 -23.46
C PHE A 221 15.17 8.18 -22.16
N VAL A 222 16.29 7.51 -21.89
CA VAL A 222 17.11 7.77 -20.69
C VAL A 222 17.55 9.22 -20.63
N ASN A 223 17.48 9.83 -19.45
CA ASN A 223 17.86 11.22 -19.19
C ASN A 223 17.14 12.25 -20.11
N CYS A 224 15.98 11.92 -20.67
CA CYS A 224 15.11 12.88 -21.36
C CYS A 224 14.37 13.73 -20.33
N TYR A 225 15.08 14.68 -19.70
CA TYR A 225 14.56 15.49 -18.59
C TYR A 225 13.34 16.36 -18.94
N ASN A 226 13.12 16.63 -20.23
CA ASN A 226 11.98 17.41 -20.71
C ASN A 226 10.78 16.55 -21.12
N LEU A 227 10.91 15.23 -21.21
CA LEU A 227 9.87 14.34 -21.74
C LEU A 227 8.67 14.28 -20.80
N LYS A 228 7.54 14.84 -21.25
CA LYS A 228 6.29 14.92 -20.49
C LYS A 228 5.13 14.22 -21.19
N THR A 229 5.13 14.21 -22.52
CA THR A 229 4.04 13.65 -23.33
C THR A 229 4.58 12.59 -24.28
N LEU A 230 4.01 11.39 -24.23
CA LEU A 230 4.33 10.29 -25.15
C LEU A 230 3.03 9.54 -25.44
N ALA A 231 2.72 9.23 -26.69
CA ALA A 231 1.53 8.45 -27.05
C ALA A 231 1.86 7.42 -28.13
N CYS A 232 1.45 6.16 -27.93
CA CYS A 232 1.67 5.06 -28.87
C CYS A 232 0.39 4.71 -29.64
N GLY A 233 0.14 5.37 -30.77
CA GLY A 233 -1.06 5.14 -31.58
C GLY A 233 -2.40 5.55 -30.92
N THR A 234 -2.35 6.32 -29.84
CA THR A 234 -3.50 6.91 -29.14
C THR A 234 -3.54 8.43 -29.34
N VAL A 235 -4.61 9.09 -28.88
CA VAL A 235 -4.68 10.57 -28.88
C VAL A 235 -3.84 11.07 -27.70
N PRO A 236 -2.83 11.94 -27.93
CA PRO A 236 -1.97 12.42 -26.85
C PRO A 236 -2.74 13.28 -25.83
N GLU A 237 -2.52 13.00 -24.55
CA GLU A 237 -2.95 13.83 -23.42
C GLU A 237 -1.72 14.59 -22.89
N ASP A 238 -1.78 15.93 -22.79
CA ASP A 238 -0.63 16.74 -22.40
C ASP A 238 -0.13 16.37 -20.98
N GLY A 239 1.17 16.09 -20.85
CA GLY A 239 1.77 15.66 -19.60
C GLY A 239 1.40 14.22 -19.21
N VAL A 240 1.12 13.34 -20.19
CA VAL A 240 0.96 11.89 -20.00
C VAL A 240 1.87 11.11 -20.93
N ILE A 241 2.50 10.08 -20.37
CA ILE A 241 3.16 8.98 -21.08
C ILE A 241 2.14 7.85 -21.23
N ASP A 242 1.40 7.82 -22.34
CA ASP A 242 0.41 6.79 -22.67
C ASP A 242 1.02 5.71 -23.57
N LEU A 243 1.36 4.58 -22.94
CA LEU A 243 1.94 3.41 -23.59
C LEU A 243 0.88 2.33 -23.86
N THR A 244 -0.41 2.58 -23.66
CA THR A 244 -1.48 1.55 -23.80
C THR A 244 -1.60 0.95 -25.21
N GLY A 245 -1.10 1.65 -26.24
CA GLY A 245 -0.99 1.15 -27.61
C GLY A 245 0.43 0.76 -28.05
N ALA A 246 1.39 0.66 -27.13
CA ALA A 246 2.73 0.10 -27.38
C ALA A 246 2.68 -1.44 -27.46
N ASP A 247 3.82 -2.07 -27.79
CA ASP A 247 4.02 -3.48 -27.47
C ASP A 247 4.16 -3.69 -25.95
N LEU A 248 3.86 -4.90 -25.46
CA LEU A 248 3.97 -5.26 -24.04
C LEU A 248 5.42 -5.42 -23.57
N SER A 249 6.38 -5.56 -24.51
CA SER A 249 7.80 -5.67 -24.19
C SER A 249 8.47 -4.29 -24.07
N PHE A 250 8.83 -3.93 -22.85
CA PHE A 250 9.63 -2.75 -22.53
C PHE A 250 11.08 -3.18 -22.30
N GLY A 251 12.04 -2.52 -22.93
CA GLY A 251 13.46 -2.77 -22.66
C GLY A 251 13.92 -2.19 -21.33
N ASP A 252 15.04 -2.70 -20.79
CA ASP A 252 15.67 -2.17 -19.58
C ASP A 252 15.96 -0.67 -19.71
N ASP A 253 15.90 0.07 -18.59
CA ASP A 253 16.20 1.50 -18.50
C ASP A 253 15.37 2.43 -19.39
N ALA A 254 14.27 1.97 -20.04
CA ALA A 254 13.56 2.72 -21.09
C ALA A 254 13.30 4.21 -20.79
N PHE A 255 12.99 4.55 -19.52
CA PHE A 255 12.72 5.91 -19.04
C PHE A 255 13.66 6.35 -17.89
N ASN A 256 14.77 5.66 -17.63
CA ASN A 256 15.66 5.95 -16.50
C ASN A 256 16.14 7.41 -16.50
N GLY A 257 15.95 8.13 -15.39
CA GLY A 257 16.31 9.54 -15.21
C GLY A 257 15.50 10.54 -16.05
N SER A 258 14.42 10.12 -16.70
CA SER A 258 13.59 11.01 -17.53
C SER A 258 12.60 11.86 -16.72
N GLY A 259 12.04 12.90 -17.35
CA GLY A 259 11.14 13.88 -16.74
C GLY A 259 9.69 13.43 -16.52
N VAL A 260 9.43 12.11 -16.50
CA VAL A 260 8.06 11.58 -16.51
C VAL A 260 7.32 11.81 -15.18
N GLU A 261 6.07 12.27 -15.26
CA GLU A 261 5.22 12.57 -14.09
C GLU A 261 3.97 11.68 -14.00
N ARG A 262 3.28 11.46 -15.13
CA ARG A 262 2.06 10.65 -15.25
C ARG A 262 2.23 9.58 -16.34
N VAL A 263 1.99 8.31 -16.03
CA VAL A 263 2.22 7.18 -16.96
C VAL A 263 1.00 6.25 -17.03
N ARG A 264 0.50 5.92 -18.23
CA ARG A 264 -0.38 4.76 -18.45
C ARG A 264 0.42 3.63 -19.09
N LEU A 265 0.43 2.48 -18.43
CA LEU A 265 0.95 1.22 -18.98
C LEU A 265 -0.21 0.39 -19.58
N PRO A 266 0.06 -0.48 -20.56
CA PRO A 266 -0.87 -1.54 -20.94
C PRO A 266 -1.30 -2.40 -19.75
N GLU A 267 -2.50 -2.99 -19.86
CA GLU A 267 -2.90 -4.08 -18.98
C GLU A 267 -1.99 -5.30 -19.22
N GLY A 268 -1.50 -5.92 -18.16
CA GLY A 268 -0.54 -7.03 -18.22
C GLY A 268 0.89 -6.63 -18.57
N ALA A 269 1.25 -5.34 -18.50
CA ALA A 269 2.61 -4.87 -18.74
C ALA A 269 3.65 -5.51 -17.80
N GLU A 270 4.83 -5.81 -18.34
CA GLU A 270 5.99 -6.28 -17.60
C GLU A 270 6.92 -5.09 -17.36
N VAL A 271 7.07 -4.66 -16.10
CA VAL A 271 7.89 -3.48 -15.77
C VAL A 271 9.36 -3.93 -15.70
N SER A 272 10.10 -3.66 -16.77
CA SER A 272 11.48 -4.09 -17.00
C SER A 272 12.47 -3.52 -15.98
N ARG A 273 13.68 -4.09 -15.97
CA ARG A 273 14.79 -3.63 -15.12
C ARG A 273 14.95 -2.11 -15.24
N THR A 274 14.95 -1.45 -14.08
CA THR A 274 15.24 -0.02 -13.91
C THR A 274 14.45 0.92 -14.84
N MET A 275 13.30 0.47 -15.36
CA MET A 275 12.48 1.19 -16.35
C MET A 275 12.19 2.64 -15.95
N PHE A 276 11.85 2.87 -14.68
CA PHE A 276 11.55 4.19 -14.11
C PHE A 276 12.59 4.65 -13.09
N GLN A 277 13.79 4.04 -13.04
CA GLN A 277 14.85 4.46 -12.10
C GLN A 277 15.09 5.98 -12.20
N SER A 278 15.34 6.62 -11.06
CA SER A 278 15.62 8.06 -10.95
C SER A 278 14.57 9.00 -11.58
N CYS A 279 13.35 8.52 -11.83
CA CYS A 279 12.22 9.35 -12.26
C CYS A 279 11.68 10.15 -11.06
N HIS A 280 12.42 11.19 -10.64
CA HIS A 280 12.11 11.99 -9.44
C HIS A 280 10.77 12.76 -9.51
N GLY A 281 10.21 12.91 -10.72
CA GLY A 281 8.91 13.52 -11.00
C GLY A 281 7.72 12.55 -11.00
N LEU A 282 7.95 11.24 -11.02
CA LEU A 282 6.89 10.23 -11.18
C LEU A 282 6.00 10.18 -9.94
N LYS A 283 4.74 10.61 -10.08
CA LYS A 283 3.75 10.69 -8.99
C LYS A 283 2.56 9.77 -9.22
N THR A 284 2.14 9.61 -10.47
CA THR A 284 0.87 8.99 -10.83
C THR A 284 1.10 7.98 -11.95
N LEU A 285 0.64 6.75 -11.75
CA LEU A 285 0.72 5.69 -12.76
C LEU A 285 -0.53 4.82 -12.68
N ALA A 286 -1.01 4.34 -13.83
CA ALA A 286 -2.08 3.35 -13.92
C ALA A 286 -1.76 2.30 -14.99
N CYS A 287 -2.24 1.07 -14.80
CA CYS A 287 -2.22 0.00 -15.80
C CYS A 287 -3.64 -0.17 -16.37
N GLY A 288 -3.76 -0.27 -17.69
CA GLY A 288 -5.04 -0.37 -18.39
C GLY A 288 -5.47 0.92 -19.11
N THR A 289 -6.63 0.91 -19.75
CA THR A 289 -7.12 2.08 -20.50
C THR A 289 -7.64 3.18 -19.57
N ALA A 290 -7.77 4.41 -20.08
CA ALA A 290 -8.27 5.55 -19.31
C ALA A 290 -9.72 5.39 -18.79
N GLU A 291 -10.52 4.49 -19.39
CA GLU A 291 -11.89 4.18 -18.97
C GLU A 291 -11.92 3.10 -17.87
N GLU A 292 -11.01 2.13 -17.94
CA GLU A 292 -10.90 1.00 -16.99
C GLU A 292 -10.12 1.39 -15.73
N ALA A 293 -9.03 2.14 -15.91
CA ALA A 293 -8.08 2.54 -14.87
C ALA A 293 -7.85 4.08 -14.91
N PRO A 294 -8.81 4.88 -14.39
CA PRO A 294 -8.63 6.32 -14.28
C PRO A 294 -7.50 6.66 -13.29
N PHE A 295 -6.76 7.73 -13.57
CA PHE A 295 -5.69 8.19 -12.69
C PHE A 295 -6.22 8.60 -11.31
N VAL A 296 -5.56 8.11 -10.25
CA VAL A 296 -5.71 8.58 -8.89
C VAL A 296 -4.50 9.43 -8.55
N GLU A 297 -4.68 10.73 -8.32
CA GLU A 297 -3.57 11.68 -8.22
C GLU A 297 -2.62 11.36 -7.06
N GLY A 298 -1.31 11.30 -7.35
CA GLY A 298 -0.29 10.92 -6.39
C GLY A 298 -0.41 9.46 -5.93
N VAL A 299 -0.87 8.56 -6.80
CA VAL A 299 -0.84 7.11 -6.62
C VAL A 299 -0.25 6.44 -7.85
N VAL A 300 0.73 5.57 -7.62
CA VAL A 300 1.25 4.62 -8.61
C VAL A 300 0.48 3.31 -8.42
N ASP A 301 -0.56 3.11 -9.24
CA ASP A 301 -1.40 1.92 -9.20
C ASP A 301 -0.92 0.90 -10.24
N LEU A 302 -0.32 -0.18 -9.72
CA LEU A 302 0.29 -1.24 -10.52
C LEU A 302 -0.59 -2.50 -10.55
N THR A 303 -1.86 -2.44 -10.10
CA THR A 303 -2.71 -3.64 -9.97
C THR A 303 -2.95 -4.41 -11.27
N GLY A 304 -2.90 -3.73 -12.42
CA GLY A 304 -2.95 -4.35 -13.75
C GLY A 304 -1.59 -4.76 -14.34
N ALA A 305 -0.47 -4.54 -13.64
CA ALA A 305 0.86 -4.97 -14.09
C ALA A 305 1.09 -6.47 -13.80
N ARG A 306 1.84 -7.14 -14.68
CA ARG A 306 2.09 -8.58 -14.59
C ARG A 306 3.29 -8.94 -13.70
N SER A 307 4.36 -8.16 -13.79
CA SER A 307 5.64 -8.44 -13.13
C SER A 307 6.48 -7.16 -12.99
N PHE A 308 7.44 -7.21 -12.06
CA PHE A 308 8.37 -6.13 -11.77
C PHE A 308 9.78 -6.70 -11.69
N GLU A 309 10.71 -6.15 -12.47
CA GLU A 309 12.11 -6.58 -12.45
C GLU A 309 12.97 -5.70 -11.51
N TYR A 310 14.26 -6.03 -11.44
CA TYR A 310 15.26 -5.35 -10.60
C TYR A 310 15.16 -3.82 -10.70
N GLY A 311 15.06 -3.15 -9.56
CA GLY A 311 15.19 -1.70 -9.45
C GLY A 311 14.17 -0.88 -10.25
N ALA A 312 13.01 -1.44 -10.62
CA ALA A 312 12.01 -0.81 -11.48
C ALA A 312 11.69 0.66 -11.12
N PHE A 313 11.64 0.99 -9.82
CA PHE A 313 11.43 2.34 -9.30
C PHE A 313 12.61 2.85 -8.44
N TYR A 314 13.82 2.31 -8.59
CA TYR A 314 15.00 2.71 -7.80
C TYR A 314 15.21 4.23 -7.81
N SER A 315 15.34 4.85 -6.64
CA SER A 315 15.54 6.30 -6.48
C SER A 315 14.46 7.20 -7.09
N SER A 316 13.24 6.69 -7.32
CA SER A 316 12.14 7.42 -7.96
C SER A 316 11.35 8.29 -7.01
N GLY A 317 10.60 9.26 -7.56
CA GLY A 317 9.76 10.19 -6.80
C GLY A 317 8.44 9.61 -6.27
N VAL A 318 8.29 8.28 -6.26
CA VAL A 318 7.01 7.61 -5.97
C VAL A 318 6.60 7.80 -4.50
N GLU A 319 5.33 8.18 -4.29
CA GLU A 319 4.83 8.58 -2.97
C GLU A 319 3.93 7.52 -2.32
N ARG A 320 2.95 7.03 -3.07
CA ARG A 320 1.99 6.01 -2.64
C ARG A 320 1.85 4.99 -3.75
N VAL A 321 2.02 3.71 -3.43
CA VAL A 321 2.09 2.63 -4.42
C VAL A 321 1.10 1.52 -4.08
N ARG A 322 0.27 1.13 -5.04
CA ARG A 322 -0.59 -0.06 -4.94
C ARG A 322 -0.02 -1.17 -5.81
N LEU A 323 0.19 -2.35 -5.24
CA LEU A 323 0.69 -3.54 -5.91
C LEU A 323 -0.45 -4.52 -6.23
N PRO A 324 -0.32 -5.38 -7.25
CA PRO A 324 -1.17 -6.55 -7.42
C PRO A 324 -1.21 -7.45 -6.18
N GLU A 325 -2.29 -8.21 -6.03
CA GLU A 325 -2.34 -9.30 -5.06
C GLU A 325 -1.38 -10.42 -5.50
N GLY A 326 -0.56 -10.94 -4.58
CA GLY A 326 0.50 -11.90 -4.86
C GLY A 326 1.73 -11.32 -5.57
N ALA A 327 1.88 -9.99 -5.63
CA ALA A 327 3.02 -9.34 -6.28
C ALA A 327 4.37 -9.74 -5.65
N GLU A 328 5.35 -10.07 -6.48
CA GLU A 328 6.75 -10.22 -6.09
C GLU A 328 7.43 -8.85 -6.08
N VAL A 329 7.98 -8.44 -4.94
CA VAL A 329 8.74 -7.19 -4.82
C VAL A 329 10.20 -7.50 -5.11
N SER A 330 10.70 -7.07 -6.27
CA SER A 330 12.02 -7.41 -6.79
C SER A 330 13.20 -6.77 -6.02
N GLU A 331 14.43 -7.19 -6.33
CA GLU A 331 15.63 -6.59 -5.74
C GLU A 331 15.70 -5.09 -6.03
N SER A 332 15.89 -4.30 -4.97
CA SER A 332 16.00 -2.84 -4.97
C SER A 332 14.82 -2.09 -5.58
N MET A 333 13.64 -2.72 -5.76
CA MET A 333 12.47 -2.16 -6.46
C MET A 333 12.11 -0.73 -6.03
N PHE A 334 12.08 -0.48 -4.72
CA PHE A 334 11.76 0.81 -4.10
C PHE A 334 12.94 1.39 -3.29
N SER A 335 14.16 0.91 -3.54
CA SER A 335 15.33 1.42 -2.83
C SER A 335 15.53 2.91 -3.15
N ASN A 336 15.87 3.70 -2.15
CA ASN A 336 16.09 5.15 -2.23
C ASN A 336 14.88 5.98 -2.70
N CYS A 337 13.66 5.44 -2.63
CA CYS A 337 12.43 6.22 -2.83
C CYS A 337 12.14 7.05 -1.57
N ASP A 338 12.79 8.22 -1.45
CA ASP A 338 12.75 9.11 -0.29
C ASP A 338 11.35 9.67 0.04
N LYS A 339 10.51 9.87 -0.98
CA LYS A 339 9.12 10.35 -0.82
C LYS A 339 8.10 9.26 -0.48
N LEU A 340 8.51 8.00 -0.50
CA LEU A 340 7.61 6.85 -0.33
C LEU A 340 7.03 6.85 1.09
N ARG A 341 5.69 6.89 1.20
CA ARG A 341 4.97 6.96 2.48
C ARG A 341 3.83 5.96 2.63
N ALA A 342 3.28 5.40 1.55
CA ALA A 342 2.22 4.38 1.64
C ALA A 342 2.40 3.24 0.62
N LEU A 343 2.26 2.00 1.08
CA LEU A 343 2.14 0.81 0.22
C LEU A 343 0.93 -0.03 0.62
N ALA A 344 0.28 -0.63 -0.37
CA ALA A 344 -0.82 -1.58 -0.17
C ALA A 344 -0.88 -2.61 -1.31
N CYS A 345 -1.34 -3.82 -1.02
CA CYS A 345 -1.68 -4.83 -2.04
C CYS A 345 -3.18 -4.83 -2.37
N GLY A 346 -3.53 -5.15 -3.62
CA GLY A 346 -4.90 -5.34 -4.05
C GLY A 346 -5.81 -4.15 -3.71
N THR A 347 -6.98 -4.42 -3.13
CA THR A 347 -7.94 -3.36 -2.77
C THR A 347 -7.70 -2.72 -1.39
N ALA A 348 -6.58 -3.00 -0.73
CA ALA A 348 -6.30 -2.43 0.60
C ALA A 348 -6.14 -0.90 0.56
N GLY A 349 -6.40 -0.27 1.70
CA GLY A 349 -6.36 1.18 1.87
C GLY A 349 -4.92 1.72 1.91
N LEU A 350 -4.65 2.75 1.11
CA LEU A 350 -3.37 3.48 1.16
C LEU A 350 -3.40 4.51 2.31
N GLU A 351 -2.92 4.11 3.47
CA GLU A 351 -2.74 4.97 4.65
C GLU A 351 -1.32 5.55 4.68
N ASP A 352 -1.19 6.87 4.83
CA ASP A 352 0.13 7.52 4.92
C ASP A 352 0.89 7.05 6.19
N GLY A 353 2.17 6.73 6.00
CA GLY A 353 3.04 6.13 7.01
C GLY A 353 2.94 4.61 7.11
N THR A 354 2.08 3.94 6.34
CA THR A 354 1.85 2.48 6.39
C THR A 354 2.22 1.79 5.09
N ALA A 355 3.01 0.71 5.17
CA ALA A 355 3.17 -0.26 4.10
C ALA A 355 2.51 -1.58 4.52
N ASP A 356 1.34 -1.90 3.95
CA ASP A 356 0.66 -3.17 4.18
C ASP A 356 0.91 -4.11 3.01
N LEU A 357 1.81 -5.07 3.22
CA LEU A 357 2.26 -6.04 2.22
C LEU A 357 1.71 -7.44 2.52
N THR A 358 0.68 -7.57 3.37
CA THR A 358 0.08 -8.86 3.73
C THR A 358 -0.47 -9.65 2.53
N GLY A 359 -0.89 -8.96 1.48
CA GLY A 359 -1.30 -9.55 0.19
C GLY A 359 -0.15 -9.79 -0.81
N ALA A 360 1.10 -9.50 -0.47
CA ALA A 360 2.24 -9.70 -1.37
C ALA A 360 2.73 -11.17 -1.38
N ASN A 361 3.56 -11.52 -2.35
CA ASN A 361 4.36 -12.74 -2.30
C ASN A 361 5.30 -12.67 -1.07
N PRO A 362 5.42 -13.72 -0.24
CA PRO A 362 6.34 -13.72 0.90
C PRO A 362 7.83 -13.63 0.52
N SER A 363 8.22 -13.87 -0.73
CA SER A 363 9.61 -13.65 -1.16
C SER A 363 9.83 -12.19 -1.55
N PHE A 364 10.78 -11.54 -0.87
CA PHE A 364 11.16 -10.14 -1.11
C PHE A 364 12.60 -10.05 -1.63
N GLY A 365 12.82 -9.27 -2.68
CA GLY A 365 14.14 -9.02 -3.23
C GLY A 365 15.07 -8.28 -2.27
N ARG A 366 16.38 -8.50 -2.41
CA ARG A 366 17.44 -7.82 -1.64
C ARG A 366 17.25 -6.30 -1.72
N SER A 367 17.52 -5.57 -0.63
CA SER A 367 17.45 -4.10 -0.60
C SER A 367 16.11 -3.49 -1.06
N ALA A 368 14.99 -4.24 -1.13
CA ALA A 368 13.73 -3.80 -1.72
C ALA A 368 13.24 -2.41 -1.25
N PHE A 369 13.42 -2.08 0.03
CA PHE A 369 13.04 -0.80 0.64
C PHE A 369 14.23 -0.04 1.26
N ALA A 370 15.47 -0.43 0.93
CA ALA A 370 16.67 0.16 1.50
C ALA A 370 16.79 1.66 1.17
N CYS A 371 17.16 2.48 2.13
CA CYS A 371 17.27 3.93 2.00
C CYS A 371 18.72 4.41 1.91
N ASP A 372 18.92 5.66 1.48
CA ASP A 372 20.20 6.34 1.69
C ASP A 372 20.34 6.75 3.16
N GLN A 373 21.58 6.86 3.63
CA GLN A 373 21.90 7.28 4.99
C GLN A 373 21.31 8.67 5.33
N ASN A 374 21.12 9.55 4.35
CA ASN A 374 20.67 10.93 4.56
C ASN A 374 19.21 11.17 4.20
N SER A 375 18.61 10.29 3.38
CA SER A 375 17.25 10.42 2.85
C SER A 375 16.42 9.16 3.13
N PRO A 376 16.01 8.91 4.39
CA PRO A 376 15.10 7.83 4.72
C PRO A 376 13.71 8.10 4.14
N ASN A 377 13.05 7.05 3.64
CA ASN A 377 11.65 7.11 3.24
C ASN A 377 10.73 7.44 4.44
N ALA A 378 9.47 7.80 4.15
CA ALA A 378 8.49 8.21 5.15
C ALA A 378 7.59 7.05 5.65
N VAL A 379 7.95 5.79 5.38
CA VAL A 379 7.22 4.62 5.90
C VAL A 379 7.58 4.41 7.37
N GLU A 380 6.56 4.42 8.23
CA GLU A 380 6.74 4.28 9.68
C GLU A 380 6.31 2.90 10.22
N ARG A 381 5.35 2.26 9.53
CA ARG A 381 4.66 1.04 9.95
C ARG A 381 4.66 0.04 8.79
N VAL A 382 5.08 -1.20 9.01
CA VAL A 382 5.15 -2.23 7.94
C VAL A 382 4.46 -3.52 8.38
N ARG A 383 3.47 -4.01 7.63
CA ARG A 383 3.00 -5.41 7.74
C ARG A 383 3.60 -6.26 6.63
N LEU A 384 4.09 -7.44 7.00
CA LEU A 384 4.59 -8.49 6.09
C LEU A 384 3.72 -9.74 6.19
N PRO A 385 3.59 -10.53 5.11
CA PRO A 385 2.81 -11.76 5.09
C PRO A 385 3.40 -12.85 6.00
N GLU A 386 2.60 -13.84 6.38
CA GLU A 386 3.09 -15.02 7.09
C GLU A 386 4.11 -15.78 6.23
N GLY A 387 5.22 -16.19 6.84
CA GLY A 387 6.33 -16.85 6.16
C GLY A 387 7.25 -15.92 5.35
N ALA A 388 7.14 -14.59 5.48
CA ALA A 388 7.95 -13.66 4.70
C ALA A 388 9.47 -13.92 4.81
N GLU A 389 10.15 -13.88 3.67
CA GLU A 389 11.59 -13.97 3.54
C GLU A 389 12.18 -12.56 3.63
N VAL A 390 12.56 -12.15 4.84
CA VAL A 390 13.11 -10.80 5.08
C VAL A 390 14.55 -10.77 4.59
N SER A 391 14.72 -10.40 3.32
CA SER A 391 15.96 -10.54 2.57
C SER A 391 17.09 -9.62 3.04
N ALA A 392 18.27 -9.84 2.47
CA ALA A 392 19.45 -9.06 2.83
C ALA A 392 19.20 -7.57 2.55
N ARG A 393 19.54 -6.71 3.53
CA ARG A 393 19.40 -5.25 3.45
C ARG A 393 17.98 -4.71 3.21
N MET A 394 16.93 -5.52 3.31
CA MET A 394 15.56 -5.14 2.92
C MET A 394 15.10 -3.78 3.46
N PHE A 395 15.44 -3.45 4.72
CA PHE A 395 15.13 -2.18 5.39
C PHE A 395 16.41 -1.44 5.88
N GLU A 396 17.54 -1.62 5.19
CA GLU A 396 18.80 -0.91 5.52
C GLU A 396 18.57 0.62 5.49
N TYR A 397 19.07 1.33 6.51
CA TYR A 397 18.87 2.78 6.74
C TYR A 397 17.41 3.28 6.87
N CYS A 398 16.41 2.41 7.02
CA CYS A 398 15.01 2.81 7.26
C CYS A 398 14.79 3.40 8.68
N LYS A 399 15.31 4.60 8.93
CA LYS A 399 15.32 5.25 10.24
C LYS A 399 13.95 5.74 10.72
N ASN A 400 13.00 5.93 9.81
CA ASN A 400 11.63 6.33 10.14
C ASN A 400 10.75 5.13 10.51
N LEU A 401 11.21 3.88 10.27
CA LEU A 401 10.52 2.67 10.66
C LEU A 401 10.39 2.60 12.19
N LYS A 402 9.18 2.90 12.69
CA LYS A 402 8.82 2.81 14.10
C LYS A 402 8.45 1.39 14.48
N THR A 403 7.88 0.62 13.56
CA THR A 403 7.29 -0.69 13.89
C THR A 403 7.08 -1.56 12.65
N LEU A 404 7.25 -2.86 12.83
CA LEU A 404 7.01 -3.87 11.80
C LEU A 404 6.34 -5.08 12.43
N ALA A 405 5.41 -5.72 11.74
CA ALA A 405 4.78 -6.98 12.13
C ALA A 405 4.79 -7.97 10.94
N CYS A 406 5.20 -9.21 11.18
CA CYS A 406 5.22 -10.27 10.19
C CYS A 406 4.25 -11.39 10.58
N GLY A 407 3.38 -11.81 9.66
CA GLY A 407 2.49 -12.97 9.84
C GLY A 407 1.30 -12.78 10.79
N MET A 408 1.28 -11.68 11.53
CA MET A 408 0.13 -11.24 12.29
C MET A 408 -1.04 -10.89 11.33
N ALA A 409 -2.26 -11.32 11.65
CA ALA A 409 -3.45 -10.88 10.94
C ALA A 409 -3.56 -9.34 10.95
N GLU A 410 -4.24 -8.74 9.95
CA GLU A 410 -4.52 -7.28 9.90
C GLU A 410 -5.03 -6.72 11.24
N GLU A 411 -5.81 -7.56 11.94
CA GLU A 411 -6.35 -7.28 13.27
C GLU A 411 -5.29 -7.02 14.35
N VAL A 412 -4.04 -7.51 14.27
CA VAL A 412 -3.06 -7.20 15.32
C VAL A 412 -2.50 -5.78 15.08
N PRO A 413 -2.66 -4.87 16.05
CA PRO A 413 -2.17 -3.50 15.88
C PRO A 413 -0.66 -3.43 16.10
N PHE A 414 -0.04 -2.45 15.47
CA PHE A 414 1.36 -2.11 15.70
C PHE A 414 1.66 -1.77 17.18
N GLU A 415 2.89 -2.07 17.62
CA GLU A 415 3.44 -1.61 18.91
C GLU A 415 4.63 -0.68 18.63
N GLU A 416 4.58 0.55 19.15
CA GLU A 416 5.55 1.59 18.82
C GLU A 416 6.97 1.23 19.28
N GLY A 417 7.91 1.18 18.33
CA GLY A 417 9.29 0.78 18.58
C GLY A 417 9.53 -0.72 18.53
N VAL A 418 8.55 -1.54 18.13
CA VAL A 418 8.66 -3.00 18.06
C VAL A 418 8.73 -3.48 16.62
N VAL A 419 9.77 -4.27 16.32
CA VAL A 419 9.90 -5.07 15.11
C VAL A 419 9.61 -6.53 15.50
N ASP A 420 8.41 -7.00 15.14
CA ASP A 420 7.92 -8.35 15.41
C ASP A 420 8.04 -9.20 14.14
N LEU A 421 9.01 -10.11 14.13
CA LEU A 421 9.35 -10.99 13.02
C LEU A 421 8.96 -12.44 13.30
N THR A 422 8.11 -12.70 14.30
CA THR A 422 7.81 -14.06 14.76
C THR A 422 7.13 -14.95 13.71
N GLY A 423 6.36 -14.37 12.78
CA GLY A 423 5.82 -15.04 11.59
C GLY A 423 6.73 -15.02 10.35
N ALA A 424 8.03 -14.71 10.47
CA ALA A 424 8.95 -14.67 9.32
C ALA A 424 9.53 -16.05 8.95
N GLY A 425 9.64 -16.34 7.65
CA GLY A 425 10.14 -17.61 7.14
C GLY A 425 11.66 -17.71 7.16
N SER A 426 12.35 -16.64 6.79
CA SER A 426 13.82 -16.57 6.72
C SER A 426 14.35 -15.14 6.88
N PHE A 427 15.66 -15.01 7.13
CA PHE A 427 16.34 -13.74 7.34
C PHE A 427 17.60 -13.63 6.48
N GLY A 428 17.85 -12.45 5.91
CA GLY A 428 19.07 -12.09 5.20
C GLY A 428 19.94 -11.08 5.95
N GLY A 429 21.25 -11.11 5.69
CA GLY A 429 22.22 -10.25 6.38
C GLY A 429 21.97 -8.75 6.16
N PHE A 430 22.27 -7.94 7.18
CA PHE A 430 22.06 -6.48 7.21
C PHE A 430 20.61 -5.98 7.01
N ALA A 431 19.58 -6.84 7.10
CA ALA A 431 18.18 -6.48 6.84
C ALA A 431 17.67 -5.21 7.55
N PHE A 432 18.12 -4.96 8.79
CA PHE A 432 17.70 -3.83 9.64
C PHE A 432 18.89 -2.94 10.06
N ARG A 433 20.01 -2.98 9.31
CA ARG A 433 21.20 -2.19 9.63
C ARG A 433 20.87 -0.68 9.64
N PHE A 434 21.34 0.02 10.67
CA PHE A 434 21.06 1.45 10.92
C PHE A 434 19.57 1.84 11.07
N THR A 435 18.70 0.88 11.37
CA THR A 435 17.34 1.17 11.87
C THR A 435 17.36 1.50 13.38
N ILE A 436 16.22 1.89 13.95
CA ILE A 436 16.12 2.33 15.35
C ILE A 436 15.06 1.58 16.22
N PRO A 437 14.85 0.26 16.08
CA PRO A 437 13.91 -0.47 16.92
C PRO A 437 14.29 -0.36 18.41
N LYS A 438 13.28 -0.28 19.28
CA LYS A 438 13.43 -0.33 20.73
C LYS A 438 13.37 -1.77 21.24
N LYS A 439 12.47 -2.58 20.64
CA LYS A 439 12.32 -4.02 20.88
C LYS A 439 12.34 -4.79 19.56
N VAL A 440 12.90 -6.00 19.57
CA VAL A 440 12.83 -6.95 18.46
C VAL A 440 12.33 -8.29 18.98
N ARG A 441 11.36 -8.90 18.29
CA ARG A 441 10.91 -10.27 18.53
C ARG A 441 11.28 -11.12 17.32
N LEU A 442 12.05 -12.18 17.53
CA LEU A 442 12.50 -13.14 16.52
C LEU A 442 11.91 -14.52 16.81
N PRO A 443 11.64 -15.35 15.80
CA PRO A 443 11.29 -16.75 15.98
C PRO A 443 12.51 -17.53 16.48
N ALA A 444 12.32 -18.37 17.50
CA ALA A 444 13.40 -19.10 18.17
C ALA A 444 13.99 -20.26 17.33
N ASP A 445 13.35 -20.65 16.23
CA ASP A 445 13.77 -21.74 15.34
C ASP A 445 14.54 -21.28 14.09
N LYS A 446 14.66 -19.96 13.84
CA LYS A 446 15.34 -19.42 12.65
C LYS A 446 16.73 -18.88 12.97
N ALA A 447 17.69 -19.15 12.09
CA ALA A 447 19.03 -18.60 12.18
C ALA A 447 19.06 -17.08 11.94
N VAL A 448 19.86 -16.36 12.71
CA VAL A 448 20.04 -14.90 12.62
C VAL A 448 21.35 -14.60 11.87
N PRO A 449 21.29 -14.09 10.63
CA PRO A 449 22.45 -13.91 9.77
C PRO A 449 23.30 -12.70 10.15
N GLY A 450 24.51 -12.65 9.60
CA GLY A 450 25.50 -11.62 9.89
C GLY A 450 25.01 -10.21 9.56
N GLY A 451 25.41 -9.27 10.40
CA GLY A 451 25.08 -7.86 10.24
C GLY A 451 23.61 -7.43 10.44
N MET A 452 22.66 -8.35 10.68
CA MET A 452 21.21 -8.11 10.58
C MET A 452 20.71 -6.84 11.29
N PHE A 453 21.12 -6.62 12.55
CA PHE A 453 20.72 -5.48 13.39
C PHE A 453 21.89 -4.53 13.70
N VAL A 454 22.88 -4.44 12.81
CA VAL A 454 24.08 -3.63 13.06
C VAL A 454 23.75 -2.14 13.25
N SER A 455 24.37 -1.55 14.27
CA SER A 455 24.16 -0.15 14.68
C SER A 455 22.72 0.20 15.11
N CYS A 456 21.92 -0.77 15.55
CA CYS A 456 20.60 -0.52 16.18
C CYS A 456 20.75 0.00 17.63
N LEU A 457 21.21 1.24 17.78
CA LEU A 457 21.58 1.86 19.07
C LEU A 457 20.38 2.13 20.03
N SER A 458 19.16 2.08 19.50
CA SER A 458 17.91 2.19 20.25
C SER A 458 17.48 0.89 20.92
N LEU A 459 17.99 -0.26 20.46
CA LEU A 459 17.55 -1.57 20.89
C LEU A 459 17.84 -1.80 22.39
N ARG A 460 16.84 -2.29 23.13
CA ARG A 460 16.90 -2.59 24.57
C ARG A 460 16.36 -3.98 24.89
N THR A 461 15.37 -4.43 24.12
CA THR A 461 14.68 -5.71 24.33
C THR A 461 14.85 -6.58 23.09
N LEU A 462 15.25 -7.83 23.30
CA LEU A 462 15.31 -8.86 22.28
C LEU A 462 14.59 -10.10 22.80
N ALA A 463 13.61 -10.60 22.08
CA ALA A 463 12.88 -11.80 22.45
C ALA A 463 13.04 -12.87 21.37
N PHE A 464 13.47 -14.07 21.74
CA PHE A 464 13.39 -15.25 20.88
C PHE A 464 12.12 -16.01 21.26
N VAL A 465 11.08 -15.91 20.44
CA VAL A 465 9.74 -16.45 20.70
C VAL A 465 9.58 -17.80 20.01
N GLY A 466 9.15 -18.82 20.75
CA GLY A 466 8.88 -20.16 20.26
C GLY A 466 8.20 -21.03 21.32
N ALA A 467 8.23 -22.35 21.11
CA ALA A 467 7.79 -23.32 22.11
C ALA A 467 8.75 -23.36 23.31
N GLU A 468 8.26 -23.81 24.47
CA GLU A 468 9.11 -24.02 25.66
C GLU A 468 10.19 -25.08 25.41
N GLY A 469 11.35 -24.91 26.06
CA GLY A 469 12.54 -25.75 25.88
C GLY A 469 13.32 -25.48 24.59
N GLY A 470 14.10 -26.47 24.18
CA GLY A 470 14.91 -26.41 22.96
C GLY A 470 16.30 -25.79 23.13
N THR A 471 16.87 -25.36 22.00
CA THR A 471 18.21 -24.76 21.89
C THR A 471 18.11 -23.42 21.20
N ALA A 472 18.99 -22.49 21.53
CA ALA A 472 19.13 -21.23 20.83
C ALA A 472 19.34 -21.43 19.33
N PRO A 473 18.81 -20.53 18.49
CA PRO A 473 19.09 -20.54 17.05
C PRO A 473 20.56 -20.23 16.79
N ALA A 474 21.04 -20.60 15.60
CA ALA A 474 22.34 -20.15 15.13
C ALA A 474 22.33 -18.63 14.93
N VAL A 475 23.21 -17.90 15.61
CA VAL A 475 23.36 -16.44 15.48
C VAL A 475 24.78 -16.16 14.99
N GLU A 476 24.91 -15.44 13.88
CA GLU A 476 26.23 -15.06 13.37
C GLU A 476 26.88 -13.97 14.25
N PRO A 477 28.23 -13.97 14.42
CA PRO A 477 28.88 -13.19 15.48
C PRO A 477 28.63 -11.68 15.44
N ASP A 478 28.45 -11.12 14.24
CA ASP A 478 28.25 -9.69 14.00
C ASP A 478 26.78 -9.30 13.76
N ALA A 479 25.82 -10.23 13.90
CA ALA A 479 24.39 -9.98 13.73
C ALA A 479 23.87 -8.76 14.54
N PHE A 480 24.49 -8.51 15.71
CA PHE A 480 24.18 -7.41 16.60
C PHE A 480 25.38 -6.46 16.82
N ALA A 481 26.32 -6.36 15.88
CA ALA A 481 27.48 -5.47 16.06
C ALA A 481 27.08 -3.99 16.19
N ASP A 482 27.77 -3.27 17.07
CA ASP A 482 27.46 -1.88 17.44
C ASP A 482 26.02 -1.64 17.94
N THR A 483 25.33 -2.67 18.43
CA THR A 483 24.12 -2.47 19.24
C THR A 483 24.47 -2.00 20.65
N ARG A 484 23.49 -1.46 21.38
CA ARG A 484 23.67 -1.08 22.78
C ARG A 484 23.98 -2.33 23.61
N ASN A 485 25.01 -2.28 24.45
CA ASN A 485 25.42 -3.40 25.32
C ASN A 485 25.49 -2.96 26.80
N GLU A 486 24.34 -2.61 27.35
CA GLU A 486 24.17 -2.08 28.72
C GLU A 486 23.37 -3.08 29.60
N PRO A 487 23.58 -3.13 30.93
CA PRO A 487 22.86 -4.06 31.83
C PRO A 487 21.34 -3.84 31.94
N ASN A 488 20.85 -2.68 31.49
CA ASN A 488 19.43 -2.32 31.43
C ASN A 488 18.72 -2.89 30.19
N CYS A 489 19.43 -3.61 29.31
CA CYS A 489 18.87 -4.29 28.15
C CYS A 489 18.61 -5.75 28.50
N THR A 490 17.53 -6.35 27.97
CA THR A 490 17.06 -7.69 28.36
C THR A 490 16.85 -8.58 27.13
N LEU A 491 17.41 -9.79 27.20
CA LEU A 491 17.14 -10.86 26.24
C LEU A 491 16.20 -11.88 26.88
N TYR A 492 15.03 -12.03 26.29
CA TYR A 492 14.02 -13.02 26.62
C TYR A 492 14.14 -14.25 25.72
N TYR A 493 14.00 -15.43 26.30
CA TYR A 493 14.07 -16.73 25.59
C TYR A 493 13.10 -17.73 26.22
N PRO A 494 12.69 -18.79 25.51
CA PRO A 494 11.67 -19.70 25.99
C PRO A 494 12.16 -20.41 27.26
N LYS A 495 11.25 -20.58 28.23
CA LYS A 495 11.52 -21.27 29.49
C LYS A 495 12.16 -22.65 29.25
N GLY A 496 13.25 -22.94 29.96
CA GLY A 496 13.99 -24.19 29.83
C GLY A 496 14.84 -24.35 28.56
N ALA A 497 14.94 -23.32 27.71
CA ALA A 497 15.80 -23.37 26.52
C ALA A 497 17.29 -23.20 26.88
N THR A 498 18.16 -23.83 26.09
CA THR A 498 19.62 -23.85 26.29
C THR A 498 20.36 -23.04 25.21
N GLY A 499 21.61 -22.63 25.44
CA GLY A 499 22.41 -21.86 24.46
C GLY A 499 22.23 -20.33 24.53
N TYR A 500 21.53 -19.80 25.54
CA TYR A 500 21.29 -18.36 25.74
C TYR A 500 22.29 -17.69 26.71
N GLY A 501 23.41 -18.36 27.01
CA GLY A 501 24.48 -17.85 27.87
C GLY A 501 25.11 -16.56 27.36
N LYS A 502 25.83 -15.88 28.26
CA LYS A 502 26.38 -14.52 28.00
C LYS A 502 27.37 -14.44 26.84
N ASP A 503 28.02 -15.55 26.51
CA ASP A 503 28.99 -15.65 25.41
C ASP A 503 28.52 -16.61 24.27
N GLU A 504 27.30 -17.15 24.36
CA GLU A 504 26.80 -18.19 23.42
C GLU A 504 26.05 -17.60 22.21
N ILE A 505 25.27 -16.53 22.41
CA ILE A 505 24.46 -15.89 21.35
C ILE A 505 25.28 -14.90 20.53
N SER A 506 25.86 -13.88 21.19
CA SER A 506 26.70 -12.88 20.55
C SER A 506 27.46 -12.09 21.61
N PHE A 507 28.76 -11.88 21.38
CA PHE A 507 29.62 -11.05 22.24
C PHE A 507 29.09 -9.62 22.41
N PHE A 508 28.38 -9.08 21.41
CA PHE A 508 27.79 -7.74 21.46
C PHE A 508 26.59 -7.62 22.41
N LEU A 509 26.04 -8.75 22.88
CA LEU A 509 24.93 -8.80 23.84
C LEU A 509 25.38 -9.25 25.25
N SER A 510 26.68 -9.32 25.51
CA SER A 510 27.27 -9.95 26.71
C SER A 510 26.89 -9.30 28.06
N ASN A 511 26.61 -7.99 28.10
CA ASN A 511 26.23 -7.29 29.33
C ASN A 511 24.73 -7.31 29.60
N TRP A 512 23.91 -7.68 28.62
CA TRP A 512 22.45 -7.70 28.74
C TRP A 512 21.99 -8.74 29.79
N THR A 513 20.85 -8.45 30.40
CA THR A 513 20.14 -9.36 31.30
C THR A 513 19.54 -10.53 30.51
N ARG A 514 19.36 -11.68 31.19
CA ARG A 514 18.81 -12.92 30.64
C ARG A 514 17.59 -13.30 31.47
N SER A 515 16.46 -13.52 30.80
CA SER A 515 15.20 -13.87 31.47
C SER A 515 14.43 -14.91 30.66
N GLU A 516 14.00 -15.97 31.32
CA GLU A 516 13.01 -16.89 30.75
C GLU A 516 11.65 -16.19 30.66
N TYR A 517 10.92 -16.46 29.59
CA TYR A 517 9.53 -16.01 29.45
C TYR A 517 8.57 -17.21 29.45
N GLU A 518 7.33 -16.92 29.83
CA GLU A 518 6.17 -17.84 29.78
C GLU A 518 5.08 -17.14 28.96
N GLY A 519 4.29 -17.91 28.21
CA GLY A 519 3.30 -17.38 27.27
C GLY A 519 2.30 -16.43 27.92
N LEU A 520 1.93 -15.35 27.21
CA LEU A 520 0.95 -14.37 27.65
C LEU A 520 -0.47 -14.94 27.50
N GLU A 521 -1.17 -15.11 28.62
CA GLU A 521 -2.54 -15.63 28.66
C GLU A 521 -3.51 -14.63 29.31
N ILE A 522 -4.75 -14.56 28.80
CA ILE A 522 -5.83 -13.73 29.34
C ILE A 522 -6.91 -14.66 29.92
N GLY A 523 -6.85 -14.90 31.24
CA GLY A 523 -7.72 -15.87 31.92
C GLY A 523 -9.22 -15.53 31.94
N SER A 524 -9.59 -14.23 31.91
CA SER A 524 -10.98 -13.78 31.78
C SER A 524 -11.11 -12.75 30.67
N GLN A 525 -11.94 -13.08 29.68
CA GLN A 525 -12.25 -12.25 28.51
C GLN A 525 -13.36 -11.23 28.85
N PRO A 526 -13.47 -10.11 28.11
CA PRO A 526 -14.58 -9.19 28.30
C PRO A 526 -15.89 -9.77 27.76
N GLU A 527 -16.98 -9.53 28.50
CA GLU A 527 -18.31 -10.02 28.14
C GLU A 527 -19.17 -8.91 27.52
N SER A 528 -19.88 -9.26 26.44
CA SER A 528 -20.89 -8.41 25.80
C SER A 528 -22.02 -8.08 26.79
N ARG A 529 -22.54 -6.85 26.76
CA ARG A 529 -23.54 -6.37 27.73
C ARG A 529 -24.54 -5.39 27.14
N ALA A 530 -25.71 -5.30 27.76
CA ALA A 530 -26.72 -4.31 27.46
C ALA A 530 -26.86 -3.30 28.61
N VAL A 531 -26.97 -2.01 28.26
CA VAL A 531 -27.26 -0.91 29.18
C VAL A 531 -28.36 -0.03 28.59
N PHE A 532 -29.03 0.78 29.40
CA PHE A 532 -29.94 1.82 28.89
C PHE A 532 -29.15 3.07 28.49
N ALA A 533 -29.63 3.79 27.49
CA ALA A 533 -29.03 5.05 27.05
C ALA A 533 -28.85 6.03 28.22
N GLY A 534 -27.64 6.57 28.37
CA GLY A 534 -27.26 7.44 29.47
C GLY A 534 -26.82 6.75 30.76
N GLN A 535 -26.84 5.41 30.84
CA GLN A 535 -26.17 4.65 31.90
C GLN A 535 -24.69 4.42 31.58
N ASP A 536 -23.88 4.16 32.61
CA ASP A 536 -22.47 3.81 32.45
C ASP A 536 -22.33 2.31 32.08
N ALA A 537 -21.37 2.01 31.20
CA ALA A 537 -20.93 0.66 30.87
C ALA A 537 -19.45 0.49 31.21
N SER A 538 -18.96 -0.75 31.21
CA SER A 538 -17.53 -1.06 31.31
C SER A 538 -17.22 -2.31 30.49
N PHE A 539 -15.94 -2.64 30.33
CA PHE A 539 -15.46 -3.94 29.86
C PHE A 539 -14.14 -4.24 30.58
N SER A 540 -13.87 -5.50 30.91
CA SER A 540 -12.71 -5.83 31.75
C SER A 540 -12.06 -7.15 31.35
N VAL A 541 -10.72 -7.17 31.39
CA VAL A 541 -9.91 -8.41 31.35
C VAL A 541 -9.37 -8.72 32.75
N SER A 542 -9.24 -10.01 33.06
CA SER A 542 -8.79 -10.50 34.37
C SER A 542 -7.95 -11.76 34.22
N GLY A 543 -7.24 -12.17 35.27
CA GLY A 543 -6.41 -13.38 35.25
C GLY A 543 -5.32 -13.37 34.18
N VAL A 544 -4.73 -12.20 33.91
CA VAL A 544 -3.60 -12.08 32.97
C VAL A 544 -2.36 -12.69 33.60
N ALA A 545 -1.72 -13.62 32.89
CA ALA A 545 -0.55 -14.38 33.31
C ALA A 545 0.48 -14.48 32.17
N GLY A 546 1.70 -14.87 32.52
CA GLY A 546 2.86 -14.93 31.61
C GLY A 546 4.06 -14.17 32.20
N SER A 547 5.22 -14.33 31.57
CA SER A 547 6.46 -13.61 31.93
C SER A 547 6.95 -12.82 30.71
N PRO A 548 7.49 -11.60 30.87
CA PRO A 548 7.51 -10.81 32.10
C PRO A 548 6.10 -10.39 32.54
N GLU A 549 5.90 -10.26 33.86
CA GLU A 549 4.61 -9.92 34.51
C GLU A 549 4.20 -8.44 34.38
N GLU A 550 5.04 -7.62 33.71
CA GLU A 550 4.78 -6.20 33.48
C GLU A 550 3.94 -6.03 32.20
N PHE A 551 2.61 -6.02 32.39
CA PHE A 551 1.64 -6.01 31.29
C PHE A 551 1.16 -4.60 30.94
N GLY A 552 1.24 -4.25 29.65
CA GLY A 552 0.51 -3.14 29.04
C GLY A 552 -0.91 -3.54 28.64
N TYR A 553 -1.82 -2.57 28.68
CA TYR A 553 -3.23 -2.73 28.28
C TYR A 553 -3.59 -1.60 27.31
N ARG A 554 -4.31 -1.94 26.24
CA ARG A 554 -4.83 -0.95 25.29
C ARG A 554 -6.20 -1.37 24.79
N TRP A 555 -7.21 -0.59 25.13
CA TRP A 555 -8.56 -0.83 24.64
C TRP A 555 -8.75 -0.28 23.23
N GLN A 556 -9.49 -1.04 22.43
CA GLN A 556 -9.81 -0.71 21.05
C GLN A 556 -11.32 -0.80 20.82
N ALA A 557 -11.81 -0.03 19.85
CA ALA A 557 -13.16 -0.16 19.30
C ALA A 557 -13.09 -0.59 17.83
N GLN A 558 -14.12 -1.28 17.36
CA GLN A 558 -14.25 -1.63 15.94
C GLN A 558 -14.86 -0.45 15.17
N GLY A 559 -14.11 0.09 14.20
CA GLY A 559 -14.53 1.17 13.31
C GLY A 559 -15.47 0.70 12.19
N ALA A 560 -15.99 1.64 11.41
CA ALA A 560 -17.05 1.40 10.41
C ALA A 560 -16.66 0.44 9.28
N ALA A 561 -15.36 0.28 8.99
CA ALA A 561 -14.83 -0.66 8.00
C ALA A 561 -14.47 -2.05 8.59
N GLY A 562 -14.76 -2.30 9.86
CA GLY A 562 -14.38 -3.54 10.57
C GLY A 562 -12.96 -3.52 11.16
N ALA A 563 -12.14 -2.52 10.83
CA ALA A 563 -10.82 -2.30 11.42
C ALA A 563 -10.90 -1.95 12.92
N TRP A 564 -9.82 -2.17 13.66
CA TRP A 564 -9.72 -1.88 15.09
C TRP A 564 -8.90 -0.63 15.37
N GLU A 565 -9.49 0.32 16.10
CA GLU A 565 -8.91 1.62 16.43
C GLU A 565 -8.60 1.74 17.93
N ASP A 566 -7.43 2.30 18.27
CA ASP A 566 -7.00 2.51 19.67
C ASP A 566 -7.83 3.61 20.35
N LEU A 567 -8.35 3.33 21.54
CA LEU A 567 -9.12 4.29 22.34
C LEU A 567 -8.21 5.11 23.27
N ALA A 568 -8.48 6.41 23.33
CA ALA A 568 -7.90 7.33 24.31
C ALA A 568 -8.92 7.72 25.38
N ASP A 569 -8.44 7.97 26.61
CA ASP A 569 -9.26 8.54 27.68
C ASP A 569 -9.81 9.93 27.28
N GLY A 570 -11.12 10.13 27.47
CA GLY A 570 -11.85 11.28 26.94
C GLY A 570 -13.10 10.86 26.16
N ASN A 571 -13.94 11.82 25.77
CA ASN A 571 -15.16 11.60 24.96
C ASN A 571 -16.12 10.52 25.51
N GLY A 572 -16.14 10.31 26.83
CA GLY A 572 -16.94 9.28 27.51
C GLY A 572 -16.15 8.01 27.88
N TYR A 573 -14.98 7.77 27.27
CA TYR A 573 -14.09 6.68 27.64
C TYR A 573 -13.15 7.07 28.79
N SER A 574 -12.84 6.09 29.64
CA SER A 574 -11.80 6.19 30.68
C SER A 574 -11.23 4.82 31.02
N GLY A 575 -9.95 4.77 31.42
CA GLY A 575 -9.25 3.53 31.71
C GLY A 575 -8.80 2.77 30.46
N THR A 576 -8.68 3.41 29.29
CA THR A 576 -8.32 2.73 28.02
C THR A 576 -6.92 2.12 28.05
N GLY A 577 -6.04 2.62 28.92
CA GLY A 577 -4.72 2.05 29.22
C GLY A 577 -4.69 1.03 30.36
N THR A 578 -5.84 0.45 30.77
CA THR A 578 -5.94 -0.39 31.98
C THR A 578 -6.72 -1.69 31.74
N LYS A 579 -6.74 -2.58 32.75
CA LYS A 579 -7.56 -3.80 32.76
C LYS A 579 -9.06 -3.57 32.52
N THR A 580 -9.57 -2.36 32.77
CA THR A 580 -11.01 -2.06 32.69
C THR A 580 -11.27 -0.77 31.90
N LEU A 581 -11.89 -0.90 30.74
CA LEU A 581 -12.53 0.22 30.04
C LEU A 581 -13.81 0.62 30.77
N SER A 582 -14.04 1.92 30.95
CA SER A 582 -15.29 2.48 31.43
C SER A 582 -15.85 3.46 30.40
N ILE A 583 -17.14 3.35 30.11
CA ILE A 583 -17.88 4.14 29.13
C ILE A 583 -18.97 4.91 29.90
N ALA A 584 -18.72 6.18 30.18
CA ALA A 584 -19.66 7.02 30.91
C ALA A 584 -20.83 7.44 30.01
N LYS A 585 -22.07 7.30 30.52
CA LYS A 585 -23.32 7.71 29.87
C LYS A 585 -23.43 7.24 28.41
N ALA A 586 -23.42 5.92 28.20
CA ALA A 586 -23.47 5.28 26.89
C ALA A 586 -24.54 5.92 25.98
N ALA A 587 -24.10 6.50 24.87
CA ALA A 587 -24.98 7.14 23.89
C ALA A 587 -25.64 6.10 22.98
N PRO A 588 -26.87 6.33 22.47
CA PRO A 588 -27.52 5.41 21.53
C PRO A 588 -26.71 5.08 20.28
N ALA A 589 -25.81 5.98 19.86
CA ALA A 589 -24.91 5.76 18.73
C ALA A 589 -23.81 4.70 18.97
N LEU A 590 -23.67 4.19 20.20
CA LEU A 590 -22.79 3.08 20.56
C LEU A 590 -23.51 1.72 20.55
N ASP A 591 -24.78 1.65 20.15
CA ASP A 591 -25.49 0.37 20.03
C ASP A 591 -24.85 -0.49 18.94
N GLY A 592 -24.49 -1.72 19.29
CA GLY A 592 -23.76 -2.65 18.43
C GLY A 592 -22.24 -2.41 18.36
N ALA A 593 -21.71 -1.36 19.00
CA ALA A 593 -20.27 -1.10 19.04
C ALA A 593 -19.51 -2.25 19.71
N ARG A 594 -18.36 -2.64 19.14
CA ARG A 594 -17.53 -3.73 19.67
C ARG A 594 -16.22 -3.21 20.23
N TYR A 595 -15.80 -3.80 21.34
CA TYR A 595 -14.62 -3.43 22.10
C TYR A 595 -13.76 -4.66 22.39
N ARG A 596 -12.44 -4.48 22.44
CA ARG A 596 -11.50 -5.50 22.92
C ARG A 596 -10.31 -4.86 23.63
N CYS A 597 -9.62 -5.62 24.47
CA CYS A 597 -8.39 -5.20 25.11
C CYS A 597 -7.21 -5.91 24.45
N VAL A 598 -6.24 -5.17 23.95
CA VAL A 598 -4.94 -5.71 23.55
C VAL A 598 -4.03 -5.68 24.77
N VAL A 599 -3.59 -6.86 25.19
CA VAL A 599 -2.64 -7.02 26.29
C VAL A 599 -1.27 -7.29 25.67
N SER A 600 -0.23 -6.63 26.17
CA SER A 600 1.14 -6.88 25.72
C SER A 600 2.13 -6.92 26.87
N ASN A 601 3.27 -7.56 26.62
CA ASN A 601 4.48 -7.39 27.41
C ASN A 601 5.67 -7.28 26.45
N ASP A 602 6.89 -7.31 26.98
CA ASP A 602 8.10 -7.17 26.16
C ASP A 602 8.33 -8.31 25.15
N VAL A 603 7.63 -9.44 25.28
CA VAL A 603 7.81 -10.65 24.47
C VAL A 603 6.65 -10.88 23.51
N GLN A 604 5.41 -10.62 23.90
CA GLN A 604 4.21 -10.96 23.14
C GLN A 604 3.12 -9.88 23.21
N THR A 605 2.22 -9.91 22.22
CA THR A 605 1.02 -9.06 22.14
C THR A 605 -0.16 -9.98 21.81
N VAL A 606 -1.20 -9.98 22.65
CA VAL A 606 -2.37 -10.86 22.52
C VAL A 606 -3.66 -10.04 22.63
N PRO A 607 -4.53 -10.03 21.61
CA PRO A 607 -5.85 -9.42 21.71
C PRO A 607 -6.80 -10.30 22.53
N SER A 608 -7.66 -9.67 23.34
CA SER A 608 -8.83 -10.33 23.92
C SER A 608 -9.87 -10.65 22.86
N ALA A 609 -10.82 -11.53 23.21
CA ALA A 609 -12.07 -11.65 22.48
C ALA A 609 -12.80 -10.29 22.41
N ALA A 610 -13.59 -10.10 21.36
CA ALA A 610 -14.43 -8.91 21.17
C ALA A 610 -15.73 -9.00 21.97
N ALA A 611 -16.09 -7.92 22.66
CA ALA A 611 -17.33 -7.76 23.41
C ALA A 611 -18.19 -6.65 22.79
N ALA A 612 -19.49 -6.88 22.61
CA ALA A 612 -20.43 -5.91 22.08
C ALA A 612 -21.14 -5.12 23.20
N LEU A 613 -21.36 -3.83 22.97
CA LEU A 613 -22.25 -2.99 23.77
C LEU A 613 -23.61 -2.89 23.05
N ALA A 614 -24.68 -3.21 23.77
CA ALA A 614 -26.04 -2.88 23.34
C ALA A 614 -26.56 -1.70 24.17
N VAL A 615 -27.12 -0.67 23.52
CA VAL A 615 -27.62 0.55 24.16
C VAL A 615 -29.13 0.66 23.93
N LYS A 616 -29.90 0.22 24.92
CA LYS A 616 -31.37 0.22 24.89
C LYS A 616 -31.92 1.65 24.99
N GLY A 617 -32.73 2.03 24.00
CA GLY A 617 -33.42 3.32 23.96
C GLY A 617 -34.61 3.42 24.92
N ALA A 618 -35.25 4.59 24.93
CA ALA A 618 -36.55 4.80 25.57
C ALA A 618 -37.64 3.92 24.89
N PRO A 619 -38.71 3.53 25.61
CA PRO A 619 -39.71 2.62 25.07
C PRO A 619 -40.56 3.33 24.01
N VAL A 620 -41.00 2.62 22.97
CA VAL A 620 -41.89 3.16 21.93
C VAL A 620 -43.25 2.47 22.02
N ALA A 621 -44.27 3.22 22.45
CA ALA A 621 -45.66 2.75 22.48
C ALA A 621 -46.31 2.90 21.10
N SER A 622 -46.86 1.82 20.53
CA SER A 622 -47.44 1.82 19.17
C SER A 622 -48.93 1.48 19.10
N GLY A 623 -49.48 0.75 20.08
CA GLY A 623 -50.89 0.36 20.07
C GLY A 623 -51.43 -0.07 21.44
N LEU A 624 -52.74 0.10 21.65
CA LEU A 624 -53.47 -0.34 22.84
C LEU A 624 -54.65 -1.22 22.41
N SER A 625 -54.82 -2.37 23.07
CA SER A 625 -55.92 -3.30 22.82
C SER A 625 -56.55 -3.77 24.14
N PRO A 626 -57.78 -3.36 24.48
CA PRO A 626 -58.58 -2.32 23.82
C PRO A 626 -58.01 -0.91 24.05
N ALA A 627 -58.24 0.01 23.11
CA ALA A 627 -57.87 1.42 23.23
C ALA A 627 -58.90 2.28 24.01
N SER A 628 -59.92 1.66 24.59
CA SER A 628 -60.96 2.33 25.37
C SER A 628 -61.53 1.43 26.47
N GLY A 629 -62.12 2.04 27.50
CA GLY A 629 -62.66 1.33 28.67
C GLY A 629 -63.53 2.21 29.55
N THR A 630 -64.01 1.69 30.68
CA THR A 630 -64.96 2.41 31.54
C THR A 630 -64.27 3.43 32.44
N THR A 631 -64.92 4.56 32.74
CA THR A 631 -64.42 5.56 33.72
C THR A 631 -64.21 5.01 35.13
N LEU A 632 -64.80 3.86 35.48
CA LEU A 632 -64.57 3.16 36.74
C LEU A 632 -63.22 2.43 36.81
N GLY A 633 -62.48 2.35 35.69
CA GLY A 633 -61.26 1.58 35.56
C GLY A 633 -61.51 0.09 35.32
N GLY A 634 -60.55 -0.75 35.72
CA GLY A 634 -60.64 -2.21 35.68
C GLY A 634 -60.52 -2.83 34.28
N THR A 635 -60.22 -2.04 33.24
CA THR A 635 -60.05 -2.57 31.88
C THR A 635 -58.64 -3.13 31.74
N LYS A 636 -58.51 -4.44 31.48
CA LYS A 636 -57.21 -5.03 31.12
C LYS A 636 -56.85 -4.61 29.70
N VAL A 637 -55.68 -4.02 29.52
CA VAL A 637 -55.17 -3.51 28.24
C VAL A 637 -53.83 -4.17 27.93
N THR A 638 -53.69 -4.65 26.69
CA THR A 638 -52.41 -5.01 26.08
C THR A 638 -51.87 -3.78 25.34
N LEU A 639 -50.67 -3.35 25.71
CA LEU A 639 -49.87 -2.36 25.02
C LEU A 639 -48.87 -3.06 24.11
N THR A 640 -48.81 -2.66 22.84
CA THR A 640 -47.80 -3.10 21.87
C THR A 640 -46.79 -2.00 21.59
N GLY A 641 -45.55 -2.38 21.25
CA GLY A 641 -44.45 -1.42 21.04
C GLY A 641 -43.08 -2.08 20.89
N SER A 642 -42.04 -1.41 21.39
CA SER A 642 -40.66 -1.91 21.49
C SER A 642 -39.90 -1.24 22.65
N GLY A 643 -38.82 -1.86 23.13
CA GLY A 643 -38.00 -1.31 24.22
C GLY A 643 -38.66 -1.41 25.61
N PHE A 644 -39.61 -2.32 25.76
CA PHE A 644 -40.35 -2.57 27.01
C PHE A 644 -39.59 -3.43 28.02
N GLU A 645 -38.54 -4.14 27.61
CA GLU A 645 -37.71 -4.91 28.52
C GLU A 645 -37.00 -3.97 29.51
N GLY A 646 -37.28 -4.13 30.81
CA GLY A 646 -36.78 -3.24 31.86
C GLY A 646 -37.58 -1.92 32.02
N ALA A 647 -38.82 -1.86 31.52
CA ALA A 647 -39.76 -0.80 31.90
C ALA A 647 -39.94 -0.74 33.43
N THR A 648 -39.99 0.48 33.97
CA THR A 648 -40.02 0.78 35.40
C THR A 648 -41.35 1.38 35.87
N SER A 649 -42.11 2.03 35.00
CA SER A 649 -43.48 2.49 35.29
C SER A 649 -44.35 2.57 34.04
N ILE A 650 -45.67 2.48 34.25
CA ILE A 650 -46.69 2.92 33.30
C ILE A 650 -47.58 3.94 34.00
N GLU A 651 -47.84 5.06 33.35
CA GLU A 651 -48.77 6.10 33.77
C GLU A 651 -49.97 6.14 32.82
N VAL A 652 -51.19 6.17 33.35
CA VAL A 652 -52.44 6.33 32.59
C VAL A 652 -53.16 7.58 33.10
N GLY A 653 -53.19 8.65 32.30
CA GLY A 653 -53.72 9.96 32.70
C GLY A 653 -52.96 10.55 33.90
N GLY A 654 -51.65 10.32 33.97
CA GLY A 654 -50.79 10.75 35.09
C GLY A 654 -50.90 9.89 36.36
N LYS A 655 -51.63 8.77 36.35
CA LYS A 655 -51.73 7.83 37.48
C LYS A 655 -50.91 6.58 37.20
N SER A 656 -49.99 6.22 38.09
CA SER A 656 -49.21 4.98 37.99
C SER A 656 -50.12 3.74 38.06
N VAL A 657 -49.80 2.70 37.28
CA VAL A 657 -50.51 1.41 37.28
C VAL A 657 -49.55 0.24 37.49
N ASP A 658 -50.07 -0.87 38.01
CA ASP A 658 -49.38 -2.16 37.97
C ASP A 658 -49.43 -2.73 36.55
N PHE A 659 -48.32 -3.33 36.11
CA PHE A 659 -48.17 -3.89 34.78
C PHE A 659 -47.30 -5.16 34.79
N ALA A 660 -47.42 -5.97 33.74
CA ALA A 660 -46.63 -7.16 33.50
C ALA A 660 -46.07 -7.11 32.07
N VAL A 661 -44.74 -7.04 31.95
CA VAL A 661 -44.03 -7.13 30.67
C VAL A 661 -44.08 -8.59 30.20
N ALA A 662 -44.68 -8.83 29.03
CA ALA A 662 -44.80 -10.16 28.43
C ALA A 662 -43.65 -10.44 27.44
N SER A 663 -43.18 -9.40 26.75
CA SER A 663 -42.00 -9.40 25.88
C SER A 663 -41.46 -7.96 25.75
N ASP A 664 -40.35 -7.75 25.03
CA ASP A 664 -39.89 -6.40 24.69
C ASP A 664 -40.89 -5.61 23.81
N THR A 665 -41.87 -6.29 23.21
CA THR A 665 -42.88 -5.70 22.33
C THR A 665 -44.30 -5.71 22.90
N GLU A 666 -44.54 -6.33 24.07
CA GLU A 666 -45.86 -6.44 24.69
C GLU A 666 -45.83 -6.25 26.23
N ILE A 667 -46.64 -5.31 26.73
CA ILE A 667 -46.95 -5.17 28.17
C ILE A 667 -48.46 -5.32 28.37
N THR A 668 -48.88 -5.93 29.49
CA THR A 668 -50.28 -5.88 29.92
C THR A 668 -50.43 -5.11 31.23
N PHE A 669 -51.47 -4.27 31.34
CA PHE A 669 -51.80 -3.50 32.55
C PHE A 669 -53.31 -3.41 32.76
N VAL A 670 -53.75 -2.85 33.89
CA VAL A 670 -55.17 -2.59 34.18
C VAL A 670 -55.40 -1.10 34.41
N THR A 671 -56.41 -0.52 33.77
CA THR A 671 -56.71 0.91 33.87
C THR A 671 -57.22 1.31 35.25
N PRO A 672 -56.77 2.45 35.82
CA PRO A 672 -57.33 3.01 37.03
C PRO A 672 -58.69 3.69 36.74
N ALA A 673 -59.40 4.12 37.78
CA ALA A 673 -60.55 5.01 37.58
C ALA A 673 -60.10 6.37 37.03
N GLY A 674 -60.85 6.93 36.07
CA GLY A 674 -60.47 8.11 35.31
C GLY A 674 -61.68 8.91 34.80
N ASP A 675 -61.46 10.18 34.50
CA ASP A 675 -62.50 11.09 34.02
C ASP A 675 -62.90 10.77 32.56
N PRO A 676 -64.13 11.07 32.11
CA PRO A 676 -64.56 10.83 30.74
C PRO A 676 -63.71 11.63 29.74
N GLY A 677 -63.14 10.96 28.73
CA GLY A 677 -62.31 11.60 27.71
C GLY A 677 -61.04 10.82 27.38
N LYS A 678 -60.06 11.52 26.79
CA LYS A 678 -58.75 10.96 26.48
C LYS A 678 -57.83 11.03 27.70
N ALA A 679 -57.11 9.95 27.95
CA ALA A 679 -56.04 9.87 28.93
C ALA A 679 -54.77 9.33 28.24
N ASP A 680 -53.63 9.95 28.51
CA ASP A 680 -52.37 9.54 27.92
C ASP A 680 -51.79 8.34 28.67
N VAL A 681 -51.35 7.33 27.91
CA VAL A 681 -50.61 6.16 28.40
C VAL A 681 -49.14 6.38 28.05
N VAL A 682 -48.30 6.43 29.08
CA VAL A 682 -46.85 6.64 28.97
C VAL A 682 -46.13 5.51 29.68
N VAL A 683 -45.18 4.86 28.99
CA VAL A 683 -44.26 3.88 29.61
C VAL A 683 -42.94 4.57 29.90
N ARG A 684 -42.28 4.21 31.00
CA ARG A 684 -40.91 4.64 31.28
C ARG A 684 -39.98 3.44 31.44
N ASN A 685 -38.75 3.58 30.96
CA ASN A 685 -37.61 2.73 31.31
C ASN A 685 -36.43 3.65 31.73
N PRO A 686 -35.25 3.13 32.12
CA PRO A 686 -34.13 3.97 32.56
C PRO A 686 -33.56 4.93 31.48
N ALA A 687 -33.81 4.69 30.18
CA ALA A 687 -33.42 5.58 29.10
C ALA A 687 -34.42 6.74 28.85
N GLY A 688 -35.65 6.65 29.37
CA GLY A 688 -36.63 7.72 29.24
C GLY A 688 -38.09 7.25 29.23
N ALA A 689 -38.96 8.15 28.77
CA ALA A 689 -40.38 7.88 28.58
C ALA A 689 -40.70 7.64 27.10
N SER A 690 -41.77 6.89 26.85
CA SER A 690 -42.41 6.84 25.53
C SER A 690 -43.11 8.16 25.22
N GLU A 691 -43.34 8.41 23.93
CA GLU A 691 -44.39 9.33 23.51
C GLU A 691 -45.76 8.87 24.08
N PRO A 692 -46.68 9.81 24.39
CA PRO A 692 -47.98 9.50 24.98
C PRO A 692 -48.93 8.85 23.96
N LEU A 693 -49.51 7.71 24.33
CA LEU A 693 -50.48 6.99 23.52
C LEU A 693 -51.89 7.13 24.10
N SER A 694 -52.88 7.51 23.29
CA SER A 694 -54.18 7.94 23.80
C SER A 694 -55.15 6.77 24.08
N PHE A 695 -55.61 6.66 25.33
CA PHE A 695 -56.69 5.76 25.76
C PHE A 695 -57.98 6.53 26.02
N ALA A 696 -59.15 5.99 25.66
CA ALA A 696 -60.43 6.67 25.84
C ALA A 696 -61.27 6.08 27.00
N TYR A 697 -61.49 6.88 28.05
CA TYR A 697 -62.47 6.58 29.10
C TYR A 697 -63.88 6.95 28.66
N LEU A 698 -64.72 5.93 28.54
CA LEU A 698 -66.14 6.04 28.20
C LEU A 698 -66.96 6.06 29.49
N ALA A 699 -67.81 7.08 29.65
CA ALA A 699 -68.77 7.13 30.72
C ALA A 699 -69.75 5.95 30.62
N PRO A 700 -70.17 5.34 31.75
CA PRO A 700 -71.20 4.30 31.71
C PRO A 700 -72.46 4.85 31.04
N ALA A 701 -73.02 4.07 30.10
CA ALA A 701 -74.24 4.46 29.42
C ALA A 701 -75.34 4.74 30.45
N PRO A 702 -76.13 5.83 30.29
CA PRO A 702 -77.19 6.16 31.24
C PRO A 702 -78.15 4.98 31.34
N ALA A 703 -78.31 4.45 32.57
CA ALA A 703 -79.18 3.32 32.81
C ALA A 703 -80.60 3.64 32.30
N PRO A 704 -81.26 2.74 31.55
CA PRO A 704 -82.63 2.97 31.12
C PRO A 704 -83.50 3.20 32.36
N ALA A 705 -84.18 4.35 32.40
CA ALA A 705 -84.97 4.77 33.55
C ALA A 705 -86.01 3.68 33.88
N GLY A 706 -85.86 3.07 35.06
CA GLY A 706 -86.61 1.87 35.41
C GLY A 706 -88.12 2.11 35.52
N GLY A 707 -88.89 1.47 34.64
CA GLY A 707 -90.30 1.20 34.90
C GLY A 707 -90.41 0.08 35.94
N GLY A 708 -90.70 0.42 37.18
CA GLY A 708 -90.78 -0.56 38.26
C GLY A 708 -92.12 -1.29 38.36
N SER A 709 -92.12 -2.47 38.99
CA SER A 709 -93.22 -2.89 39.89
C SER A 709 -92.90 -4.14 40.71
N SER A 710 -93.06 -3.99 42.02
CA SER A 710 -93.63 -4.93 43.00
C SER A 710 -93.17 -6.41 43.13
N LEU A 711 -92.80 -6.72 44.38
CA LEU A 711 -93.26 -7.86 45.20
C LEU A 711 -92.68 -9.29 45.03
N ALA A 712 -92.25 -9.80 46.21
CA ALA A 712 -92.50 -11.14 46.76
C ALA A 712 -91.60 -12.34 46.35
N SER A 713 -90.61 -12.58 47.24
CA SER A 713 -90.49 -13.79 48.10
C SER A 713 -90.03 -15.15 47.54
N THR A 714 -89.14 -15.76 48.34
CA THR A 714 -88.88 -17.21 48.57
C THR A 714 -88.34 -18.08 47.45
N GLY A 715 -87.41 -18.98 47.79
CA GLY A 715 -87.08 -20.16 46.98
C GLY A 715 -85.64 -20.65 47.12
N ASP A 716 -85.42 -21.63 48.00
CA ASP A 716 -84.14 -22.32 48.19
C ASP A 716 -83.69 -23.20 47.01
N ALA A 717 -82.43 -23.63 47.10
CA ALA A 717 -81.92 -24.97 46.72
C ALA A 717 -81.50 -25.29 45.26
N SER A 718 -80.19 -25.48 45.12
CA SER A 718 -79.55 -26.79 44.87
C SER A 718 -79.56 -27.46 43.46
N ALA A 719 -78.34 -27.70 42.98
CA ALA A 719 -77.84 -28.90 42.29
C ALA A 719 -78.31 -29.30 40.87
N ALA A 720 -77.41 -29.04 39.92
CA ALA A 720 -76.69 -30.04 39.11
C ALA A 720 -77.44 -31.03 38.17
N ALA A 721 -77.25 -30.79 36.86
CA ALA A 721 -77.01 -31.78 35.78
C ALA A 721 -78.19 -32.73 35.41
N PRO A 722 -78.10 -33.63 34.39
CA PRO A 722 -76.99 -33.90 33.45
C PRO A 722 -77.38 -34.17 31.95
N LEU A 723 -76.38 -34.55 31.15
CA LEU A 723 -76.39 -35.48 29.98
C LEU A 723 -77.13 -35.16 28.64
N ALA A 724 -76.30 -34.90 27.62
CA ALA A 724 -76.08 -35.71 26.38
C ALA A 724 -77.21 -36.09 25.37
N GLY A 725 -76.83 -36.03 24.06
CA GLY A 725 -77.52 -36.66 22.92
C GLY A 725 -77.35 -35.85 21.61
N LEU A 726 -76.31 -36.09 20.80
CA LEU A 726 -76.34 -36.86 19.52
C LEU A 726 -77.44 -36.40 18.52
N ALA A 727 -77.17 -36.13 17.23
CA ALA A 727 -76.57 -37.10 16.30
C ALA A 727 -76.23 -36.54 14.89
N LEU A 728 -75.23 -37.15 14.22
CA LEU A 728 -75.07 -37.39 12.76
C LEU A 728 -74.81 -36.17 11.82
N ALA A 729 -74.11 -36.29 10.68
CA ALA A 729 -73.78 -37.48 9.88
C ALA A 729 -72.40 -37.45 9.14
N SER A 730 -72.02 -38.63 8.64
CA SER A 730 -71.04 -39.02 7.60
C SER A 730 -70.57 -37.98 6.55
N GLY A 731 -69.40 -38.14 5.89
CA GLY A 731 -68.45 -39.28 5.91
C GLY A 731 -67.30 -39.09 4.90
N ALA A 732 -66.39 -40.06 4.79
CA ALA A 732 -65.12 -39.94 4.06
C ALA A 732 -64.86 -41.09 3.06
N ALA A 733 -64.19 -40.76 1.94
CA ALA A 733 -63.36 -41.62 1.08
C ALA A 733 -62.72 -40.74 -0.04
N ALA A 734 -61.61 -41.01 -0.72
CA ALA A 734 -60.37 -41.79 -0.55
C ALA A 734 -59.80 -42.09 -1.97
N ALA A 735 -58.49 -42.34 -2.10
CA ALA A 735 -57.75 -42.84 -3.29
C ALA A 735 -57.53 -41.86 -4.49
N ALA A 736 -56.51 -42.01 -5.36
CA ALA A 736 -55.15 -42.60 -5.27
C ALA A 736 -54.31 -42.34 -6.56
N ALA A 737 -52.97 -42.45 -6.48
CA ALA A 737 -51.99 -42.74 -7.56
C ALA A 737 -51.74 -41.70 -8.71
N ALA A 738 -50.63 -41.70 -9.49
CA ALA A 738 -49.21 -42.08 -9.30
C ALA A 738 -48.34 -41.73 -10.55
N CYS A 739 -46.99 -41.61 -10.40
CA CYS A 739 -45.92 -41.64 -11.44
C CYS A 739 -45.83 -40.43 -12.43
N GLY A 740 -44.68 -39.93 -12.95
CA GLY A 740 -43.22 -40.21 -12.88
C GLY A 740 -42.44 -39.47 -14.02
N ALA A 741 -41.11 -39.49 -14.24
CA ALA A 741 -39.93 -39.88 -13.45
C ALA A 741 -38.56 -39.66 -14.21
N ARG A 742 -37.50 -39.12 -13.55
CA ARG A 742 -36.02 -39.25 -13.86
C ARG A 742 -35.40 -38.35 -14.97
N ARG A 743 -34.09 -38.03 -15.04
CA ARG A 743 -32.79 -38.74 -14.74
C ARG A 743 -31.75 -37.80 -14.05
N ARG A 744 -30.86 -38.23 -13.13
CA ARG A 744 -29.56 -38.98 -13.24
C ARG A 744 -28.52 -38.29 -14.17
N ARG A 745 -27.22 -38.23 -13.82
CA ARG A 745 -26.37 -39.34 -13.35
C ARG A 745 -25.02 -38.92 -12.70
N ASP A 746 -24.53 -39.76 -11.76
CA ASP A 746 -23.17 -40.07 -11.24
C ASP A 746 -22.01 -39.04 -11.46
N ARG A 747 -21.10 -38.81 -10.51
CA ARG A 747 -20.41 -39.80 -9.66
C ARG A 747 -19.85 -39.21 -8.36
#